data_AF-A0A819RML2-F1
#
_entry.id   AF-A0A819RML2-F1
#
_cell.length_a   1.000
_cell.length_b   1.000
_cell.length_c   1.000
_cell.angle_alpha   90.00
_cell.angle_beta   90.00
_cell.angle_gamma   90.00
#
_symmetry.space_group_name_H-M   'P 1'
#
loop_
_entity.id
_entity.type
_entity.pdbx_description
1 polymer ?
#
loop_
_entity_poly.entity_id
_entity_poly.type
_entity_poly.pdbx_seq_one_letter_code
_entity_poly.pdbx_strand_id
1 'polypeptide(L)'
;MFKFIVLLSICIKYGYSYPEGAPQSVCNTMMPNHDIPIQQCQPKYIIQSDKSEYNTNDIVRITVRGSTDRDYFKGILLIAKNENNQQIIGTWSITNSSIKTIACDEKENTGITHVSNDDKLQIEALWHSPSVLPEGNTIIKATIVKTYGEIFVDCFNITLKPKQNNNAPQVQSTIINTERDTLRKTNTNVMWNYANNIVTVTMNTEQVNIGEWHAIGFSLDQQMGDEYVFICQVSATGVTSLRRMHTKAGKRPPSATVEKVNVTSAIYENGRTTCQFSFETTSQQATDEPAPIVTGKDYYLIYAGGLLRTEEQVAKHNLTFVSSKTYQLQNSETINIDESVTTTPMPITTTAASTSDIRGNISWTYTNGVTDVKMIITNLKISQWLAIGLSTDDAMGQDHVFICQHFSDNTISVQRFLNPDGHTRPVLADVLPNVGGTFNVSQQKLENGIAYCDFTLSNFVNAKRQTRQLLIPNLSQTAPYQPLIAMGNLDSSNMLIRHARNARTALSKNVLLNQPEIINLDELVTPTPMPITTTASPASDIKATVSWTYTNGITDVKMVITNLKISQWLAIALSLDDSMGQDHVFICQHFADNTISLQRFINPDGHARPELANDLPNVGGTFNVSQQKLENGIAYCDFTLSNFGNTKRHSRQISFPELSQTASYQPLIAYGDLNSSNIIMRHARNARRPLSKNVLLNQSETINVDESVITTPMPITTVSPATDIRVNVSWTYTNGVTDVKMIITNLKISQWLAIGLSTDDSMGQDHVFICQHFADNTISLQRFVNPDGHARPELANDPANVGGTFNVSQEKFENGVAHCDFTLSNFGNTRRHSRQISFPELSQTVPYQPLIAFGFLDSSNALIRHSQNARTALSEKVLLNRAETIVYNIGSTGSDSTALMKAHGIIMIFAWIVLVSTGILTARYFKKSWPTRKICGKAVWFAIHRTLMTSVAILTLIAFILILVYKKGQWISQKNQREFAHSIVGILVISFAVIQPFMALFRCNPDDDYRFIFNYAHAFVGFSAFILSIVAIFLAMFFTQFNFQANKEWAILVTWTCWLPVIFIIFEIIEYYFEKHINNEKTNSYDMNDRHGTGTTKTDTIESKENATKSRIKSFFLLVHFIIAFGLSLALMILIGQA
;
A
#
# COMPACT_ATOMS: atom_id res chain seq x y z
N MET A 1 -5.34 -35.21 -32.48
CA MET A 1 -5.07 -34.19 -31.44
C MET A 1 -3.59 -34.13 -31.07
N PHE A 2 -2.95 -35.27 -30.74
CA PHE A 2 -1.51 -35.35 -30.42
C PHE A 2 -0.58 -34.82 -31.54
N LYS A 3 -0.86 -35.15 -32.82
CA LYS A 3 -0.09 -34.63 -33.97
C LYS A 3 -0.29 -33.13 -34.25
N PHE A 4 -1.38 -32.53 -33.77
CA PHE A 4 -1.67 -31.10 -33.96
C PHE A 4 -1.08 -30.24 -32.82
N ILE A 5 -0.95 -30.81 -31.62
CA ILE A 5 -0.16 -30.24 -30.50
C ILE A 5 1.34 -30.22 -30.88
N VAL A 6 1.81 -31.27 -31.57
CA VAL A 6 3.17 -31.34 -32.12
C VAL A 6 3.38 -30.35 -33.28
N LEU A 7 2.40 -30.15 -34.18
CA LEU A 7 2.50 -29.16 -35.27
C LEU A 7 2.38 -27.70 -34.79
N LEU A 8 1.62 -27.42 -33.71
CA LEU A 8 1.58 -26.09 -33.07
C LEU A 8 2.96 -25.72 -32.49
N SER A 9 3.77 -26.72 -32.15
CA SER A 9 5.16 -26.55 -31.69
C SER A 9 6.16 -26.36 -32.84
N ILE A 10 5.77 -26.58 -34.12
CA ILE A 10 6.69 -26.53 -35.27
C ILE A 10 6.53 -25.26 -36.13
N CYS A 11 5.37 -24.58 -36.08
CA CYS A 11 5.10 -23.38 -36.91
C CYS A 11 5.64 -22.05 -36.35
N ILE A 12 6.40 -22.05 -35.25
CA ILE A 12 7.17 -20.89 -34.77
C ILE A 12 8.60 -20.98 -35.34
N LYS A 13 8.76 -20.93 -36.67
CA LYS A 13 10.10 -20.86 -37.29
C LYS A 13 10.12 -19.91 -38.48
N TYR A 14 9.84 -18.65 -38.20
CA TYR A 14 10.61 -17.53 -38.76
C TYR A 14 10.98 -16.66 -37.57
N GLY A 15 11.98 -17.11 -36.82
CA GLY A 15 12.47 -16.34 -35.68
C GLY A 15 13.42 -15.28 -36.19
N TYR A 16 12.95 -14.03 -36.13
CA TYR A 16 13.86 -12.91 -35.96
C TYR A 16 14.59 -13.11 -34.64
N SER A 17 15.92 -13.00 -34.64
CA SER A 17 16.69 -12.91 -33.41
C SER A 17 16.15 -11.73 -32.61
N TYR A 18 15.64 -11.99 -31.40
CA TYR A 18 15.08 -10.96 -30.54
C TYR A 18 16.09 -9.82 -30.41
N PRO A 19 15.69 -8.57 -30.69
CA PRO A 19 16.64 -7.46 -30.64
C PRO A 19 17.17 -7.23 -29.23
N GLU A 20 16.46 -7.65 -28.17
CA GLU A 20 16.75 -7.26 -26.79
C GLU A 20 17.49 -8.30 -25.93
N GLY A 21 18.20 -9.27 -26.51
CA GLY A 21 18.98 -10.23 -25.72
C GLY A 21 18.23 -11.47 -25.23
N ALA A 22 18.95 -12.41 -24.61
CA ALA A 22 18.40 -13.65 -24.07
C ALA A 22 17.56 -13.39 -22.81
N PRO A 23 16.40 -14.06 -22.61
CA PRO A 23 15.57 -13.91 -21.41
C PRO A 23 16.12 -14.69 -20.20
N GLN A 24 15.71 -14.31 -18.98
CA GLN A 24 16.18 -14.93 -17.73
C GLN A 24 15.90 -16.45 -17.68
N SER A 25 14.83 -16.90 -18.32
CA SER A 25 14.42 -18.31 -18.34
C SER A 25 15.42 -19.25 -19.03
N VAL A 26 16.33 -18.75 -19.87
CA VAL A 26 17.31 -19.59 -20.59
C VAL A 26 18.66 -19.71 -19.89
N CYS A 27 18.86 -19.06 -18.73
CA CYS A 27 20.15 -19.09 -18.03
C CYS A 27 20.58 -20.50 -17.59
N ASN A 28 19.63 -21.33 -17.17
CA ASN A 28 19.94 -22.67 -16.67
C ASN A 28 20.27 -23.64 -17.80
N THR A 29 19.50 -23.59 -18.88
CA THR A 29 19.71 -24.45 -20.05
C THR A 29 20.83 -23.94 -20.97
N MET A 30 21.17 -22.66 -20.91
CA MET A 30 22.03 -21.96 -21.88
C MET A 30 21.54 -22.07 -23.34
N MET A 31 20.34 -22.64 -23.54
CA MET A 31 19.72 -22.87 -24.83
C MET A 31 18.78 -21.71 -25.14
N PRO A 32 19.04 -20.93 -26.20
CA PRO A 32 18.03 -20.01 -26.68
C PRO A 32 16.81 -20.87 -27.10
N ASN A 33 15.60 -20.51 -26.64
CA ASN A 33 14.35 -21.23 -26.93
C ASN A 33 14.01 -21.17 -28.43
N HIS A 34 14.80 -21.88 -29.23
CA HIS A 34 14.72 -21.99 -30.68
C HIS A 34 14.69 -23.49 -30.99
N ASP A 35 13.61 -23.97 -31.60
CA ASP A 35 13.36 -25.40 -31.85
C ASP A 35 14.28 -26.03 -32.92
N ILE A 36 15.49 -25.52 -33.13
CA ILE A 36 16.46 -26.02 -34.13
C ILE A 36 17.56 -26.89 -33.48
N PRO A 37 18.10 -27.89 -34.20
CA PRO A 37 19.21 -28.69 -33.71
C PRO A 37 20.46 -27.83 -33.49
N ILE A 38 21.08 -27.95 -32.31
CA ILE A 38 22.33 -27.29 -31.94
C ILE A 38 23.45 -27.76 -32.90
N GLN A 39 24.25 -26.82 -33.43
CA GLN A 39 25.36 -27.16 -34.33
C GLN A 39 26.53 -27.77 -33.56
N GLN A 40 27.23 -28.73 -34.17
CA GLN A 40 28.45 -29.31 -33.59
C GLN A 40 29.53 -28.23 -33.44
N CYS A 41 30.23 -28.26 -32.30
CA CYS A 41 31.23 -27.25 -31.94
C CYS A 41 32.39 -27.22 -32.94
N GLN A 42 32.49 -26.14 -33.71
CA GLN A 42 33.61 -25.83 -34.61
C GLN A 42 34.39 -24.64 -34.03
N PRO A 43 35.73 -24.56 -34.18
CA PRO A 43 36.56 -23.52 -33.56
C PRO A 43 36.46 -22.15 -34.26
N LYS A 44 35.23 -21.64 -34.48
CA LYS A 44 34.96 -20.35 -35.15
C LYS A 44 35.01 -19.13 -34.22
N TYR A 45 34.88 -19.35 -32.91
CA TYR A 45 34.90 -18.28 -31.91
C TYR A 45 35.87 -18.65 -30.79
N ILE A 46 36.52 -17.63 -30.24
CA ILE A 46 37.55 -17.74 -29.22
C ILE A 46 37.05 -17.01 -27.97
N ILE A 47 37.00 -17.74 -26.85
CA ILE A 47 36.80 -17.19 -25.51
C ILE A 47 38.13 -17.21 -24.76
N GLN A 48 38.53 -16.07 -24.22
CA GLN A 48 39.80 -15.88 -23.53
C GLN A 48 39.57 -15.10 -22.23
N SER A 49 40.28 -15.51 -21.18
CA SER A 49 40.43 -14.72 -19.96
C SER A 49 41.84 -14.15 -19.88
N ASP A 50 41.96 -13.01 -19.21
CA ASP A 50 43.26 -12.42 -18.84
C ASP A 50 43.96 -13.16 -17.68
N LYS A 51 43.20 -13.94 -16.90
CA LYS A 51 43.70 -14.78 -15.80
C LYS A 51 43.23 -16.24 -15.97
N SER A 52 44.08 -17.21 -15.63
CA SER A 52 43.73 -18.65 -15.57
C SER A 52 43.41 -19.12 -14.14
N GLU A 53 43.80 -18.34 -13.15
CA GLU A 53 43.57 -18.58 -11.72
C GLU A 53 43.06 -17.29 -11.08
N TYR A 54 42.23 -17.42 -10.06
CA TYR A 54 41.64 -16.28 -9.39
C TYR A 54 41.52 -16.50 -7.87
N ASN A 55 41.59 -15.42 -7.11
CA ASN A 55 41.31 -15.36 -5.68
C ASN A 55 39.87 -14.86 -5.45
N THR A 56 39.43 -14.79 -4.20
CA THR A 56 38.13 -14.18 -3.88
C THR A 56 38.10 -12.70 -4.29
N ASN A 57 36.94 -12.24 -4.80
CA ASN A 57 36.72 -10.87 -5.27
C ASN A 57 37.68 -10.38 -6.38
N ASP A 58 38.36 -11.28 -7.08
CA ASP A 58 39.17 -10.95 -8.24
C ASP A 58 38.28 -10.55 -9.42
N ILE A 59 38.69 -9.52 -10.14
CA ILE A 59 38.08 -9.14 -11.41
C ILE A 59 38.87 -9.83 -12.54
N VAL A 60 38.17 -10.60 -13.37
CA VAL A 60 38.72 -11.33 -14.52
C VAL A 60 38.07 -10.79 -15.79
N ARG A 61 38.89 -10.31 -16.74
CA ARG A 61 38.40 -9.83 -18.03
C ARG A 61 38.19 -10.99 -18.98
N ILE A 62 36.97 -11.13 -19.47
CA ILE A 62 36.56 -12.15 -20.42
C ILE A 62 36.32 -11.51 -21.78
N THR A 63 37.03 -12.01 -22.78
CA THR A 63 36.93 -11.56 -24.17
C THR A 63 36.36 -12.69 -25.02
N VAL A 64 35.32 -12.39 -25.79
CA VAL A 64 34.76 -13.32 -26.79
C VAL A 64 34.87 -12.68 -28.16
N ARG A 65 35.56 -13.34 -29.10
CA ARG A 65 35.79 -12.82 -30.45
C ARG A 65 35.70 -13.89 -31.54
N GLY A 66 35.40 -13.48 -32.77
CA GLY A 66 35.52 -14.33 -33.95
C GLY A 66 36.96 -14.72 -34.23
N SER A 67 37.19 -15.94 -34.74
CA SER A 67 38.52 -16.42 -35.16
C SER A 67 39.05 -15.67 -36.40
N THR A 68 38.16 -15.15 -37.25
CA THR A 68 38.46 -14.32 -38.42
C THR A 68 37.48 -13.16 -38.54
N ASP A 69 37.78 -12.15 -39.36
CA ASP A 69 36.88 -11.01 -39.61
C ASP A 69 35.53 -11.39 -40.26
N ARG A 70 35.37 -12.66 -40.70
CA ARG A 70 34.11 -13.21 -41.23
C ARG A 70 33.29 -13.97 -40.19
N ASP A 71 33.83 -14.17 -39.00
CA ASP A 71 33.20 -14.89 -37.88
C ASP A 71 32.60 -13.93 -36.85
N TYR A 72 31.72 -13.05 -37.32
CA TYR A 72 30.89 -12.21 -36.46
C TYR A 72 29.73 -13.01 -35.87
N PHE A 73 29.21 -12.55 -34.72
CA PHE A 73 28.02 -13.10 -34.07
C PHE A 73 27.03 -11.99 -33.71
N LYS A 74 25.74 -12.33 -33.62
CA LYS A 74 24.66 -11.37 -33.32
C LYS A 74 24.19 -11.49 -31.88
N GLY A 75 24.05 -12.73 -31.40
CA GLY A 75 23.59 -13.03 -30.06
C GLY A 75 24.64 -13.73 -29.21
N ILE A 76 24.64 -13.43 -27.91
CA ILE A 76 25.52 -14.05 -26.92
C ILE A 76 24.80 -14.22 -25.58
N LEU A 77 25.15 -15.28 -24.86
CA LEU A 77 24.84 -15.50 -23.45
C LEU A 77 26.09 -16.02 -22.75
N LEU A 78 26.55 -15.33 -21.71
CA LEU A 78 27.69 -15.72 -20.88
C LEU A 78 27.23 -15.96 -19.45
N ILE A 79 27.61 -17.12 -18.90
CA ILE A 79 27.35 -17.49 -17.49
C ILE A 79 28.58 -18.22 -16.95
N ALA A 80 28.95 -17.90 -15.72
CA ALA A 80 29.98 -18.60 -14.98
C ALA A 80 29.32 -19.61 -14.05
N LYS A 81 29.71 -20.89 -14.15
CA LYS A 81 29.15 -21.99 -13.36
C LYS A 81 30.23 -22.78 -12.64
N ASN A 82 29.90 -23.37 -11.50
CA ASN A 82 30.75 -24.36 -10.87
C ASN A 82 30.85 -25.61 -11.77
N GLU A 83 32.05 -26.13 -11.96
CA GLU A 83 32.26 -27.40 -12.68
C GLU A 83 31.47 -28.56 -12.06
N ASN A 84 31.46 -28.66 -10.72
CA ASN A 84 30.93 -29.80 -9.98
C ASN A 84 29.41 -29.78 -9.82
N ASN A 85 28.85 -28.65 -9.38
CA ASN A 85 27.42 -28.55 -9.03
C ASN A 85 26.58 -27.71 -10.01
N GLN A 86 27.20 -27.17 -11.07
CA GLN A 86 26.56 -26.32 -12.10
C GLN A 86 25.87 -25.05 -11.56
N GLN A 87 26.09 -24.68 -10.30
CA GLN A 87 25.56 -23.45 -9.71
C GLN A 87 26.19 -22.22 -10.39
N ILE A 88 25.39 -21.17 -10.61
CA ILE A 88 25.88 -19.90 -11.17
C ILE A 88 26.72 -19.16 -10.13
N ILE A 89 27.92 -18.73 -10.52
CA ILE A 89 28.94 -18.19 -9.62
C ILE A 89 29.45 -16.85 -10.13
N GLY A 90 29.58 -15.90 -9.20
CA GLY A 90 30.11 -14.57 -9.46
C GLY A 90 29.11 -13.65 -10.15
N THR A 91 29.53 -12.41 -10.37
CA THR A 91 28.71 -11.38 -11.02
C THR A 91 29.46 -10.76 -12.18
N TRP A 92 28.76 -10.02 -13.02
CA TRP A 92 29.27 -9.45 -14.24
C TRP A 92 29.05 -7.94 -14.26
N SER A 93 30.04 -7.22 -14.80
CA SER A 93 29.86 -5.82 -15.18
C SER A 93 30.23 -5.62 -16.64
N ILE A 94 29.47 -4.76 -17.33
CA ILE A 94 29.67 -4.48 -18.75
C ILE A 94 30.75 -3.43 -18.96
N THR A 95 31.52 -3.59 -20.04
CA THR A 95 32.51 -2.59 -20.49
C THR A 95 32.15 -1.97 -21.84
N ASN A 96 31.16 -2.54 -22.54
CA ASN A 96 30.73 -2.14 -23.87
C ASN A 96 29.19 -2.02 -23.91
N SER A 97 28.66 -1.01 -24.60
CA SER A 97 27.23 -0.74 -24.75
C SER A 97 26.47 -1.77 -25.61
N SER A 98 27.17 -2.64 -26.34
CA SER A 98 26.54 -3.70 -27.15
C SER A 98 26.03 -4.90 -26.33
N ILE A 99 26.33 -4.94 -25.03
CA ILE A 99 25.95 -6.00 -24.09
C ILE A 99 25.29 -5.42 -22.83
N LYS A 100 24.44 -6.21 -22.18
CA LYS A 100 23.79 -5.90 -20.90
C LYS A 100 23.86 -7.09 -19.96
N THR A 101 23.74 -6.81 -18.67
CA THR A 101 23.59 -7.85 -17.67
C THR A 101 22.17 -8.40 -17.66
N ILE A 102 22.02 -9.63 -17.18
CA ILE A 102 20.74 -10.26 -16.92
C ILE A 102 20.75 -10.95 -15.57
N ALA A 103 19.60 -10.92 -14.89
CA ALA A 103 19.40 -11.66 -13.67
C ALA A 103 19.14 -13.13 -14.00
N CYS A 104 20.07 -14.02 -13.66
CA CYS A 104 19.88 -15.47 -13.72
C CYS A 104 19.63 -16.00 -12.31
N ASP A 105 18.73 -16.98 -12.16
CA ASP A 105 18.29 -17.50 -10.85
C ASP A 105 17.83 -16.43 -9.84
N GLU A 106 17.13 -15.40 -10.35
CA GLU A 106 16.61 -14.27 -9.55
C GLU A 106 17.70 -13.40 -8.90
N LYS A 107 18.97 -13.59 -9.30
CA LYS A 107 20.12 -12.80 -8.86
C LYS A 107 20.58 -11.86 -9.96
N GLU A 108 20.56 -10.56 -9.69
CA GLU A 108 20.99 -9.56 -10.66
C GLU A 108 22.45 -9.71 -11.07
N ASN A 109 22.76 -9.33 -12.31
CA ASN A 109 24.14 -9.30 -12.83
C ASN A 109 24.89 -10.64 -12.85
N THR A 110 24.20 -11.78 -12.85
CA THR A 110 24.83 -13.11 -12.85
C THR A 110 24.99 -13.73 -14.24
N GLY A 111 24.43 -13.09 -15.28
CA GLY A 111 24.72 -13.41 -16.68
C GLY A 111 24.86 -12.16 -17.55
N ILE A 112 25.39 -12.33 -18.76
CA ILE A 112 25.47 -11.27 -19.77
C ILE A 112 24.76 -11.72 -21.04
N THR A 113 24.04 -10.79 -21.68
CA THR A 113 23.52 -10.97 -23.04
C THR A 113 23.69 -9.71 -23.90
N HIS A 114 23.29 -9.80 -25.17
CA HIS A 114 23.37 -8.70 -26.14
C HIS A 114 22.22 -7.70 -25.98
N VAL A 115 22.43 -6.44 -26.39
CA VAL A 115 21.41 -5.36 -26.36
C VAL A 115 20.72 -5.18 -27.70
N SER A 116 21.40 -5.53 -28.79
CA SER A 116 20.93 -5.44 -30.19
C SER A 116 21.39 -6.66 -30.98
N ASN A 117 20.74 -6.96 -32.11
CA ASN A 117 21.13 -8.04 -33.02
C ASN A 117 22.16 -7.62 -34.09
N ASP A 118 22.85 -6.49 -33.87
CA ASP A 118 23.92 -6.00 -34.74
C ASP A 118 25.09 -6.99 -34.78
N ASP A 119 25.83 -6.98 -35.89
CA ASP A 119 26.99 -7.86 -36.09
C ASP A 119 28.14 -7.45 -35.16
N LYS A 120 28.61 -8.39 -34.34
CA LYS A 120 29.69 -8.18 -33.36
C LYS A 120 30.88 -9.07 -33.70
N LEU A 121 32.06 -8.47 -33.83
CA LEU A 121 33.32 -9.20 -34.03
C LEU A 121 33.96 -9.59 -32.69
N GLN A 122 33.80 -8.75 -31.66
CA GLN A 122 34.35 -8.96 -30.33
C GLN A 122 33.47 -8.30 -29.27
N ILE A 123 33.34 -8.93 -28.10
CA ILE A 123 32.84 -8.32 -26.88
C ILE A 123 33.82 -8.52 -25.72
N GLU A 124 33.79 -7.59 -24.77
CA GLU A 124 34.54 -7.69 -23.51
C GLU A 124 33.60 -7.48 -22.32
N ALA A 125 33.79 -8.30 -21.31
CA ALA A 125 33.04 -8.28 -20.07
C ALA A 125 33.95 -8.53 -18.88
N LEU A 126 33.63 -7.95 -17.73
CA LEU A 126 34.37 -8.18 -16.49
C LEU A 126 33.54 -9.12 -15.61
N TRP A 127 34.10 -10.29 -15.32
CA TRP A 127 33.56 -11.22 -14.35
C TRP A 127 34.21 -10.97 -13.00
N HIS A 128 33.38 -10.80 -11.97
CA HIS A 128 33.77 -10.62 -10.58
C HIS A 128 33.63 -11.97 -9.89
N SER A 129 34.75 -12.51 -9.43
CA SER A 129 34.77 -13.77 -8.72
C SER A 129 34.01 -13.67 -7.39
N PRO A 130 33.39 -14.76 -6.92
CA PRO A 130 32.64 -14.77 -5.67
C PRO A 130 33.54 -14.45 -4.47
N SER A 131 32.94 -13.96 -3.39
CA SER A 131 33.66 -13.63 -2.16
C SER A 131 34.14 -14.86 -1.37
N VAL A 132 33.72 -16.06 -1.75
CA VAL A 132 34.20 -17.37 -1.29
C VAL A 132 34.59 -18.20 -2.50
N LEU A 133 35.78 -18.81 -2.46
CA LEU A 133 36.23 -19.69 -3.54
C LEU A 133 35.33 -20.93 -3.60
N PRO A 134 34.77 -21.24 -4.78
CA PRO A 134 33.95 -22.42 -4.92
C PRO A 134 34.80 -23.70 -4.78
N GLU A 135 34.19 -24.76 -4.25
CA GLU A 135 34.75 -26.09 -4.35
C GLU A 135 34.68 -26.57 -5.80
N GLY A 136 35.84 -26.70 -6.46
CA GLY A 136 35.95 -27.02 -7.87
C GLY A 136 36.26 -25.81 -8.75
N ASN A 137 36.54 -26.05 -10.03
CA ASN A 137 36.88 -24.96 -10.93
C ASN A 137 35.61 -24.19 -11.35
N THR A 138 35.77 -22.91 -11.68
CA THR A 138 34.71 -22.14 -12.32
C THR A 138 34.84 -22.24 -13.82
N ILE A 139 33.78 -22.68 -14.49
CA ILE A 139 33.70 -22.75 -15.95
C ILE A 139 32.84 -21.60 -16.43
N ILE A 140 33.43 -20.68 -17.20
CA ILE A 140 32.67 -19.67 -17.93
C ILE A 140 32.23 -20.29 -19.23
N LYS A 141 30.91 -20.38 -19.42
CA LYS A 141 30.27 -20.97 -20.60
C LYS A 141 29.69 -19.86 -21.47
N ALA A 142 29.85 -20.00 -22.78
CA ALA A 142 29.26 -19.11 -23.76
C ALA A 142 28.31 -19.85 -24.69
N THR A 143 27.17 -19.23 -24.96
CA THR A 143 26.30 -19.57 -26.08
C THR A 143 26.36 -18.45 -27.10
N ILE A 144 26.67 -18.79 -28.36
CA ILE A 144 26.88 -17.83 -29.45
C ILE A 144 25.88 -18.10 -30.57
N VAL A 145 25.23 -17.04 -31.05
CA VAL A 145 24.25 -17.08 -32.14
C VAL A 145 24.72 -16.19 -33.29
N LYS A 146 24.99 -16.77 -34.46
CA LYS A 146 25.30 -16.01 -35.69
C LYS A 146 24.05 -15.67 -36.48
N THR A 147 23.18 -16.65 -36.65
CA THR A 147 21.86 -16.52 -37.29
C THR A 147 20.86 -17.41 -36.56
N TYR A 148 19.56 -17.28 -36.84
CA TYR A 148 18.53 -18.15 -36.27
C TYR A 148 18.77 -19.65 -36.54
N GLY A 149 19.53 -19.99 -37.60
CA GLY A 149 19.91 -21.35 -37.97
C GLY A 149 21.27 -21.80 -37.45
N GLU A 150 22.09 -20.89 -36.94
CA GLU A 150 23.49 -21.14 -36.56
C GLU A 150 23.73 -20.74 -35.09
N ILE A 151 23.59 -21.73 -34.21
CA ILE A 151 23.67 -21.60 -32.75
C ILE A 151 24.67 -22.61 -32.20
N PHE A 152 25.58 -22.11 -31.37
CA PHE A 152 26.58 -22.88 -30.65
C PHE A 152 26.29 -22.76 -29.15
N VAL A 153 25.83 -23.83 -28.52
CA VAL A 153 25.50 -23.88 -27.08
C VAL A 153 26.59 -24.66 -26.35
N ASP A 154 27.11 -24.10 -25.26
CA ASP A 154 28.10 -24.74 -24.38
C ASP A 154 29.39 -25.24 -25.10
N CYS A 155 29.64 -24.71 -26.31
CA CYS A 155 30.77 -25.11 -27.15
C CYS A 155 32.07 -24.39 -26.79
N PHE A 156 31.96 -23.23 -26.15
CA PHE A 156 33.07 -22.36 -25.86
C PHE A 156 33.08 -22.10 -24.37
N ASN A 157 34.10 -22.61 -23.70
CA ASN A 157 34.28 -22.43 -22.28
C ASN A 157 35.73 -22.17 -21.91
N ILE A 158 35.91 -21.55 -20.76
CA ILE A 158 37.21 -21.39 -20.11
C ILE A 158 37.07 -21.82 -18.66
N THR A 159 38.09 -22.51 -18.17
CA THR A 159 38.15 -22.98 -16.80
C THR A 159 39.09 -22.08 -16.01
N LEU A 160 38.56 -21.44 -14.98
CA LEU A 160 39.28 -20.63 -14.03
C LEU A 160 39.47 -21.43 -12.74
N LYS A 161 40.71 -21.52 -12.25
CA LYS A 161 41.01 -22.29 -11.03
C LYS A 161 41.05 -21.40 -9.78
N PRO A 162 40.37 -21.80 -8.70
CA PRO A 162 40.52 -21.13 -7.40
C PRO A 162 41.85 -21.50 -6.74
N LYS A 163 42.58 -20.53 -6.16
CA LYS A 163 43.82 -20.80 -5.40
C LYS A 163 43.52 -21.29 -3.98
N GLN A 164 43.81 -22.55 -3.65
CA GLN A 164 43.51 -23.15 -2.32
C GLN A 164 44.62 -22.98 -1.27
N ASN A 165 44.23 -22.72 -0.01
CA ASN A 165 45.12 -22.77 1.17
C ASN A 165 44.78 -24.01 2.03
N ASN A 166 45.77 -24.89 2.22
CA ASN A 166 45.64 -26.12 3.00
C ASN A 166 45.75 -25.84 4.51
N ASN A 167 44.66 -26.05 5.27
CA ASN A 167 44.63 -26.65 6.62
C ASN A 167 43.27 -26.41 7.34
N ALA A 168 42.31 -27.35 7.20
CA ALA A 168 41.32 -27.71 8.23
C ALA A 168 40.50 -28.96 7.78
N PRO A 169 40.00 -29.80 8.72
CA PRO A 169 39.53 -31.16 8.43
C PRO A 169 38.04 -31.26 8.04
N GLN A 170 37.71 -32.31 7.27
CA GLN A 170 36.37 -32.62 6.76
C GLN A 170 35.42 -33.26 7.79
N VAL A 171 34.14 -32.87 7.77
CA VAL A 171 33.02 -33.66 8.33
C VAL A 171 31.82 -33.62 7.38
N GLN A 172 31.25 -34.81 7.16
CA GLN A 172 30.21 -35.16 6.19
C GLN A 172 28.85 -34.51 6.45
N SER A 173 28.14 -34.26 5.35
CA SER A 173 26.76 -33.79 5.26
C SER A 173 25.75 -34.85 5.72
N THR A 174 24.91 -34.50 6.69
CA THR A 174 23.66 -35.19 6.95
C THR A 174 22.51 -34.21 6.77
N ILE A 175 21.64 -34.50 5.79
CA ILE A 175 20.42 -33.75 5.51
C ILE A 175 19.44 -33.99 6.65
N ILE A 176 19.02 -32.93 7.34
CA ILE A 176 17.83 -32.95 8.22
C ILE A 176 16.90 -31.81 7.80
N ASN A 177 15.77 -32.20 7.23
CA ASN A 177 14.60 -31.35 7.06
C ASN A 177 13.93 -31.14 8.43
N THR A 178 14.09 -29.97 9.06
CA THR A 178 13.10 -29.33 9.97
C THR A 178 13.63 -27.98 10.50
N GLU A 179 12.73 -26.99 10.63
CA GLU A 179 12.82 -25.75 11.43
C GLU A 179 13.85 -24.68 11.04
N ARG A 180 13.38 -23.63 10.33
CA ARG A 180 14.06 -22.33 10.18
C ARG A 180 13.39 -21.31 11.11
N ASP A 181 14.04 -20.93 12.20
CA ASP A 181 13.93 -19.60 12.86
C ASP A 181 14.85 -19.54 14.12
N THR A 182 16.10 -19.06 14.00
CA THR A 182 16.92 -18.33 15.01
C THR A 182 18.38 -18.13 14.55
N LEU A 183 18.93 -16.92 14.72
CA LEU A 183 20.36 -16.55 14.54
C LEU A 183 21.21 -17.00 15.75
N ARG A 184 22.50 -17.33 15.57
CA ARG A 184 23.43 -17.74 16.66
C ARG A 184 24.29 -16.56 17.17
N LYS A 185 24.74 -16.65 18.43
CA LYS A 185 25.59 -15.66 19.15
C LYS A 185 26.90 -15.37 18.41
N THR A 186 27.29 -14.11 18.26
CA THR A 186 28.53 -13.70 17.55
C THR A 186 29.50 -12.93 18.47
N ASN A 187 30.80 -13.26 18.46
CA ASN A 187 31.83 -12.49 19.17
C ASN A 187 32.48 -11.49 18.19
N THR A 188 32.46 -10.19 18.49
CA THR A 188 32.98 -9.15 17.58
C THR A 188 34.09 -8.33 18.21
N ASN A 189 35.25 -8.32 17.57
CA ASN A 189 36.36 -7.45 17.94
C ASN A 189 36.46 -6.27 16.97
N VAL A 190 36.34 -5.04 17.49
CA VAL A 190 36.42 -3.79 16.73
C VAL A 190 37.70 -3.06 17.09
N MET A 191 38.48 -2.68 16.08
CA MET A 191 39.72 -1.92 16.23
C MET A 191 39.71 -0.73 15.28
N TRP A 192 40.31 0.40 15.67
CA TRP A 192 40.56 1.48 14.73
C TRP A 192 41.93 2.12 14.92
N ASN A 193 42.45 2.71 13.85
CA ASN A 193 43.69 3.45 13.84
C ASN A 193 43.52 4.79 13.12
N TYR A 194 44.16 5.84 13.62
CA TYR A 194 44.09 7.18 13.06
C TYR A 194 45.46 7.62 12.51
N ALA A 195 45.48 8.00 11.23
CA ALA A 195 46.66 8.57 10.58
C ALA A 195 46.25 9.54 9.47
N ASN A 196 46.91 10.70 9.36
CA ASN A 196 46.69 11.69 8.29
C ASN A 196 45.21 12.07 8.06
N ASN A 197 44.46 12.36 9.13
CA ASN A 197 43.02 12.67 9.10
C ASN A 197 42.07 11.53 8.67
N ILE A 198 42.60 10.33 8.45
CA ILE A 198 41.84 9.14 8.07
C ILE A 198 41.76 8.20 9.27
N VAL A 199 40.53 7.78 9.60
CA VAL A 199 40.27 6.70 10.57
C VAL A 199 40.08 5.41 9.78
N THR A 200 40.89 4.40 10.08
CA THR A 200 40.75 3.04 9.51
C THR A 200 40.20 2.12 10.58
N VAL A 201 39.01 1.56 10.35
CA VAL A 201 38.30 0.68 11.28
C VAL A 201 38.32 -0.75 10.75
N THR A 202 38.62 -1.71 11.62
CA THR A 202 38.60 -3.16 11.36
C THR A 202 37.59 -3.82 12.32
N MET A 203 36.59 -4.51 11.77
CA MET A 203 35.64 -5.33 12.53
C MET A 203 35.90 -6.80 12.23
N ASN A 204 36.16 -7.59 13.27
CA ASN A 204 36.36 -9.03 13.21
C ASN A 204 35.24 -9.74 13.97
N THR A 205 34.24 -10.27 13.27
CA THR A 205 33.09 -10.94 13.87
C THR A 205 33.13 -12.43 13.61
N GLU A 206 33.05 -13.24 14.67
CA GLU A 206 33.03 -14.70 14.64
C GLU A 206 31.60 -15.25 14.71
N GLN A 207 31.40 -16.47 14.17
CA GLN A 207 30.12 -17.20 14.10
C GLN A 207 29.00 -16.55 13.25
N VAL A 208 29.36 -15.80 12.21
CA VAL A 208 28.40 -15.21 11.25
C VAL A 208 28.03 -16.24 10.18
N ASN A 209 26.74 -16.38 9.86
CA ASN A 209 26.29 -17.24 8.76
C ASN A 209 26.08 -16.46 7.45
N ILE A 210 25.98 -17.23 6.39
CA ILE A 210 25.53 -16.77 5.09
C ILE A 210 24.08 -16.26 5.19
N GLY A 211 23.82 -15.08 4.62
CA GLY A 211 22.53 -14.40 4.68
C GLY A 211 22.38 -13.49 5.90
N GLU A 212 23.45 -13.21 6.64
CA GLU A 212 23.46 -12.31 7.80
C GLU A 212 24.23 -11.03 7.51
N TRP A 213 23.94 -9.98 8.25
CA TRP A 213 24.67 -8.71 8.20
C TRP A 213 24.97 -8.21 9.60
N HIS A 214 26.03 -7.43 9.73
CA HIS A 214 26.36 -6.67 10.92
C HIS A 214 26.87 -5.28 10.57
N ALA A 215 26.86 -4.36 11.51
CA ALA A 215 27.17 -2.97 11.26
C ALA A 215 27.69 -2.27 12.50
N ILE A 216 28.46 -1.20 12.29
CA ILE A 216 28.88 -0.28 13.34
C ILE A 216 28.54 1.17 13.00
N GLY A 217 28.12 1.92 14.02
CA GLY A 217 27.86 3.34 13.98
C GLY A 217 28.66 4.08 15.06
N PHE A 218 29.01 5.33 14.75
CA PHE A 218 29.66 6.26 15.68
C PHE A 218 28.67 7.38 15.99
N SER A 219 28.08 7.37 17.18
CA SER A 219 27.07 8.34 17.61
C SER A 219 27.58 9.21 18.75
N LEU A 220 27.07 10.44 18.85
CA LEU A 220 27.33 11.33 19.99
C LEU A 220 26.45 10.98 21.20
N ASP A 221 25.47 10.10 21.03
CA ASP A 221 24.62 9.54 22.08
C ASP A 221 24.50 8.00 21.97
N GLN A 222 23.73 7.38 22.87
CA GLN A 222 23.56 5.92 22.89
C GLN A 222 22.50 5.41 21.89
N GLN A 223 22.01 6.28 21.00
CA GLN A 223 21.05 5.94 19.96
C GLN A 223 21.68 6.17 18.58
N MET A 224 21.16 5.48 17.56
CA MET A 224 21.46 5.82 16.16
C MET A 224 20.27 6.61 15.60
N GLY A 225 20.44 7.92 15.49
CA GLY A 225 19.54 8.88 14.88
C GLY A 225 19.86 9.12 13.39
N ASP A 226 20.35 10.32 13.08
CA ASP A 226 20.67 10.78 11.71
C ASP A 226 22.21 10.77 11.48
N GLU A 227 22.86 9.66 11.87
CA GLU A 227 24.31 9.45 11.72
C GLU A 227 24.66 8.41 10.63
N TYR A 228 25.95 8.33 10.28
CA TYR A 228 26.48 7.34 9.34
C TYR A 228 26.67 5.96 9.98
N VAL A 229 26.13 4.93 9.32
CA VAL A 229 26.31 3.51 9.67
C VAL A 229 27.15 2.81 8.61
N PHE A 230 28.07 1.97 9.05
CA PHE A 230 28.90 1.13 8.20
C PHE A 230 28.47 -0.33 8.33
N ILE A 231 27.88 -0.88 7.26
CA ILE A 231 27.28 -2.22 7.27
C ILE A 231 28.19 -3.19 6.51
N CYS A 232 28.50 -4.33 7.13
CA CYS A 232 29.11 -5.49 6.49
C CYS A 232 28.10 -6.64 6.37
N GLN A 233 27.85 -7.10 5.14
CA GLN A 233 26.86 -8.14 4.87
C GLN A 233 27.47 -9.40 4.24
N VAL A 234 26.98 -10.57 4.64
CA VAL A 234 27.39 -11.90 4.18
C VAL A 234 26.30 -12.50 3.30
N SER A 235 26.54 -12.60 2.00
CA SER A 235 25.63 -13.28 1.06
C SER A 235 25.87 -14.78 0.98
N ALA A 236 25.05 -15.46 0.16
CA ALA A 236 25.21 -16.85 -0.29
C ALA A 236 26.59 -17.19 -0.88
N THR A 237 27.38 -16.18 -1.26
CA THR A 237 28.70 -16.35 -1.89
C THR A 237 29.86 -15.86 -1.02
N GLY A 238 29.61 -15.39 0.23
CA GLY A 238 30.56 -14.71 1.12
C GLY A 238 30.19 -13.26 1.45
N VAL A 239 31.03 -12.53 2.21
CA VAL A 239 30.84 -11.08 2.47
C VAL A 239 30.77 -10.32 1.15
N THR A 240 29.66 -9.63 0.88
CA THR A 240 29.35 -9.07 -0.45
C THR A 240 29.37 -7.57 -0.55
N SER A 241 29.30 -6.81 0.54
CA SER A 241 29.53 -5.37 0.44
C SER A 241 29.72 -4.73 1.81
N LEU A 242 30.63 -3.76 1.87
CA LEU A 242 30.66 -2.78 2.93
C LEU A 242 30.07 -1.46 2.41
N ARG A 243 28.96 -1.02 3.02
CA ARG A 243 28.19 0.15 2.56
C ARG A 243 28.12 1.20 3.68
N ARG A 244 28.27 2.48 3.34
CA ARG A 244 27.91 3.60 4.22
C ARG A 244 26.48 3.99 3.91
N MET A 245 25.64 3.98 4.94
CA MET A 245 24.25 4.37 4.85
C MET A 245 23.97 5.47 5.88
N HIS A 246 23.03 6.35 5.54
CA HIS A 246 22.49 7.34 6.45
C HIS A 246 21.13 6.86 6.97
N THR A 247 20.96 6.79 8.29
CA THR A 247 19.68 6.46 8.92
C THR A 247 18.88 7.74 9.16
N LYS A 248 17.54 7.66 9.19
CA LYS A 248 16.70 8.73 9.75
C LYS A 248 15.87 8.18 10.90
N ALA A 249 16.19 8.58 12.13
CA ALA A 249 15.45 8.29 13.38
C ALA A 249 14.61 6.99 13.36
N GLY A 250 15.27 5.82 13.41
CA GLY A 250 14.60 4.51 13.53
C GLY A 250 13.83 4.02 12.29
N LYS A 251 13.90 4.74 11.16
CA LYS A 251 13.35 4.29 9.87
C LYS A 251 14.41 3.55 9.05
N ARG A 252 13.95 2.67 8.16
CA ARG A 252 14.81 1.95 7.21
C ARG A 252 15.58 2.96 6.36
N PRO A 253 16.91 2.82 6.17
CA PRO A 253 17.65 3.65 5.23
C PRO A 253 17.00 3.57 3.83
N PRO A 254 16.76 4.69 3.14
CA PRO A 254 16.25 4.66 1.77
C PRO A 254 17.29 4.03 0.83
N SER A 255 16.87 3.13 -0.07
CA SER A 255 17.77 2.42 -1.01
C SER A 255 18.60 3.34 -1.94
N ALA A 256 18.32 4.63 -1.98
CA ALA A 256 18.97 5.61 -2.86
C ALA A 256 20.20 6.32 -2.26
N THR A 257 20.44 6.21 -0.94
CA THR A 257 21.59 6.87 -0.25
C THR A 257 22.72 5.88 0.02
N VAL A 258 23.28 5.29 -1.05
CA VAL A 258 24.45 4.40 -0.96
C VAL A 258 25.68 5.18 -1.43
N GLU A 259 26.51 5.63 -0.49
CA GLU A 259 27.80 6.23 -0.80
C GLU A 259 28.90 5.16 -0.75
N LYS A 260 29.77 5.14 -1.77
CA LYS A 260 30.91 4.20 -1.82
C LYS A 260 31.90 4.54 -0.70
N VAL A 261 32.22 3.55 0.14
CA VAL A 261 33.25 3.65 1.18
C VAL A 261 34.59 3.18 0.61
N ASN A 262 35.70 3.75 1.09
CA ASN A 262 37.04 3.23 0.81
C ASN A 262 37.26 1.95 1.63
N VAL A 263 36.79 0.82 1.08
CA VAL A 263 36.93 -0.51 1.65
C VAL A 263 38.36 -1.01 1.41
N THR A 264 39.07 -1.37 2.48
CA THR A 264 40.44 -1.91 2.38
C THR A 264 40.48 -3.43 2.45
N SER A 265 39.58 -4.08 3.20
CA SER A 265 39.40 -5.55 3.17
C SER A 265 38.00 -5.94 3.63
N ALA A 266 37.42 -7.00 3.06
CA ALA A 266 36.13 -7.55 3.47
C ALA A 266 36.12 -9.05 3.18
N ILE A 267 36.41 -9.86 4.20
CA ILE A 267 36.72 -11.28 4.08
C ILE A 267 35.73 -12.07 4.93
N TYR A 268 35.28 -13.23 4.44
CA TYR A 268 34.51 -14.20 5.21
C TYR A 268 35.12 -15.58 5.06
N GLU A 269 35.64 -16.12 6.16
CA GLU A 269 36.29 -17.43 6.19
C GLU A 269 35.87 -18.18 7.46
N ASN A 270 35.41 -19.43 7.29
CA ASN A 270 35.06 -20.36 8.38
C ASN A 270 34.11 -19.77 9.46
N GLY A 271 33.09 -19.02 9.03
CA GLY A 271 32.14 -18.39 9.95
C GLY A 271 32.68 -17.12 10.62
N ARG A 272 33.85 -16.62 10.24
CA ARG A 272 34.41 -15.34 10.71
C ARG A 272 34.42 -14.33 9.58
N THR A 273 33.99 -13.11 9.86
CA THR A 273 34.07 -11.96 8.96
C THR A 273 35.13 -10.98 9.44
N THR A 274 35.94 -10.46 8.52
CA THR A 274 36.89 -9.36 8.76
C THR A 274 36.56 -8.25 7.78
N CYS A 275 35.99 -7.16 8.29
CA CYS A 275 35.52 -6.02 7.50
C CYS A 275 36.29 -4.76 7.89
N GLN A 276 37.12 -4.25 6.99
CA GLN A 276 37.96 -3.08 7.18
C GLN A 276 37.61 -1.96 6.19
N PHE A 277 37.44 -0.76 6.73
CA PHE A 277 37.07 0.42 5.97
C PHE A 277 37.72 1.68 6.53
N SER A 278 37.86 2.69 5.67
CA SER A 278 38.45 3.98 6.05
C SER A 278 37.54 5.15 5.68
N PHE A 279 37.56 6.19 6.51
CA PHE A 279 36.84 7.44 6.27
C PHE A 279 37.64 8.66 6.77
N GLU A 280 37.44 9.80 6.12
CA GLU A 280 38.06 11.07 6.51
C GLU A 280 37.25 11.77 7.60
N THR A 281 37.94 12.39 8.55
CA THR A 281 37.34 13.24 9.59
C THR A 281 37.52 14.71 9.25
N THR A 282 36.52 15.54 9.58
CA THR A 282 36.51 16.98 9.24
C THR A 282 36.67 17.85 10.49
N SER A 283 37.40 18.97 10.38
CA SER A 283 37.60 19.94 11.47
C SER A 283 36.52 21.04 11.56
N GLN A 284 35.62 21.11 10.57
CA GLN A 284 34.51 22.07 10.51
C GLN A 284 33.17 21.38 10.84
N GLN A 285 32.37 22.05 11.66
CA GLN A 285 31.00 21.64 11.96
C GLN A 285 30.09 22.13 10.82
N ALA A 286 29.64 21.23 9.95
CA ALA A 286 28.76 21.58 8.83
C ALA A 286 27.34 21.92 9.33
N THR A 287 26.66 22.84 8.64
CA THR A 287 25.28 23.27 8.93
C THR A 287 24.21 22.48 8.17
N ASP A 288 24.60 21.49 7.35
CA ASP A 288 23.71 20.68 6.52
C ASP A 288 23.64 19.22 7.01
N GLU A 289 22.48 18.57 6.85
CA GLU A 289 22.26 17.14 7.11
C GLU A 289 22.68 16.27 5.91
N PRO A 290 23.38 15.12 6.13
CA PRO A 290 23.77 14.52 7.41
C PRO A 290 25.09 15.04 8.00
N ALA A 291 25.21 15.04 9.32
CA ALA A 291 26.36 15.62 10.01
C ALA A 291 27.66 14.79 9.81
N PRO A 292 28.78 15.40 9.40
CA PRO A 292 30.05 14.69 9.22
C PRO A 292 30.68 14.27 10.57
N ILE A 293 31.49 13.20 10.57
CA ILE A 293 32.25 12.79 11.75
C ILE A 293 33.37 13.82 12.02
N VAL A 294 33.30 14.47 13.18
CA VAL A 294 34.14 15.62 13.55
C VAL A 294 35.36 15.16 14.35
N THR A 295 36.52 15.67 13.97
CA THR A 295 37.79 15.40 14.63
C THR A 295 37.80 15.96 16.07
N GLY A 296 38.16 15.15 17.07
CA GLY A 296 38.30 15.58 18.49
C GLY A 296 37.01 15.52 19.34
N LYS A 297 35.98 14.78 18.89
CA LYS A 297 34.75 14.50 19.67
C LYS A 297 34.76 13.08 20.25
N ASP A 298 34.01 12.91 21.34
CA ASP A 298 33.80 11.63 22.02
C ASP A 298 32.55 10.93 21.47
N TYR A 299 32.70 9.71 20.95
CA TYR A 299 31.62 8.94 20.32
C TYR A 299 31.30 7.65 21.09
N TYR A 300 30.01 7.32 21.20
CA TYR A 300 29.54 5.97 21.53
C TYR A 300 29.63 5.06 20.30
N LEU A 301 29.98 3.81 20.53
CA LEU A 301 30.04 2.77 19.50
C LEU A 301 28.79 1.92 19.58
N ILE A 302 28.06 1.87 18.47
CA ILE A 302 26.81 1.12 18.37
C ILE A 302 26.99 0.04 17.32
N TYR A 303 26.78 -1.21 17.69
CA TYR A 303 26.87 -2.38 16.84
C TYR A 303 25.49 -3.02 16.67
N ALA A 304 25.17 -3.50 15.47
CA ALA A 304 23.91 -4.18 15.18
C ALA A 304 24.09 -5.29 14.16
N GLY A 305 23.28 -6.35 14.21
CA GLY A 305 23.29 -7.42 13.22
C GLY A 305 21.98 -8.19 13.09
N GLY A 306 21.77 -8.86 11.95
CA GLY A 306 20.59 -9.68 11.72
C GLY A 306 20.55 -10.33 10.35
N LEU A 307 19.39 -10.89 9.98
CA LEU A 307 19.20 -11.55 8.68
C LEU A 307 19.08 -10.53 7.54
N LEU A 308 19.47 -10.96 6.35
CA LEU A 308 19.11 -10.32 5.10
C LEU A 308 17.72 -10.80 4.65
N ARG A 309 16.88 -9.86 4.19
CA ARG A 309 15.54 -10.17 3.66
C ARG A 309 15.62 -10.64 2.20
N THR A 310 16.57 -10.09 1.43
CA THR A 310 17.05 -10.50 0.10
C THR A 310 18.54 -10.12 -0.01
N GLU A 311 19.30 -10.57 -1.03
CA GLU A 311 20.78 -10.38 -1.10
C GLU A 311 21.27 -8.91 -0.99
N GLU A 312 20.39 -7.92 -1.21
CA GLU A 312 20.71 -6.49 -1.12
C GLU A 312 19.97 -5.72 -0.02
N GLN A 313 19.12 -6.39 0.75
CA GLN A 313 18.22 -5.75 1.70
C GLN A 313 18.41 -6.27 3.12
N VAL A 314 19.00 -5.43 3.98
CA VAL A 314 19.05 -5.66 5.42
C VAL A 314 17.62 -5.80 5.98
N ALA A 315 17.35 -6.92 6.64
CA ALA A 315 16.14 -7.07 7.44
C ALA A 315 16.36 -6.37 8.80
N LYS A 316 15.32 -6.36 9.64
CA LYS A 316 15.45 -5.80 10.98
C LYS A 316 16.53 -6.57 11.75
N HIS A 317 17.51 -5.86 12.30
CA HIS A 317 18.51 -6.47 13.17
C HIS A 317 17.83 -7.04 14.42
N ASN A 318 18.30 -8.19 14.85
CA ASN A 318 17.89 -8.86 16.09
C ASN A 318 19.04 -8.93 17.10
N LEU A 319 20.23 -8.44 16.72
CA LEU A 319 21.42 -8.34 17.54
C LEU A 319 21.81 -6.86 17.67
N THR A 320 22.09 -6.37 18.89
CA THR A 320 22.48 -4.97 19.16
C THR A 320 23.41 -4.85 20.35
N PHE A 321 24.38 -3.94 20.27
CA PHE A 321 25.29 -3.59 21.35
C PHE A 321 25.60 -2.08 21.33
N VAL A 322 25.71 -1.45 22.50
CA VAL A 322 26.12 -0.04 22.66
C VAL A 322 27.24 0.04 23.70
N SER A 323 28.31 0.77 23.41
CA SER A 323 29.41 0.92 24.36
C SER A 323 29.01 1.71 25.61
N SER A 324 29.46 1.26 26.78
CA SER A 324 29.17 1.92 28.06
C SER A 324 29.97 3.21 28.31
N LYS A 325 31.07 3.40 27.58
CA LYS A 325 31.90 4.62 27.58
C LYS A 325 32.06 5.16 26.16
N THR A 326 32.45 6.42 26.04
CA THR A 326 32.74 7.11 24.77
C THR A 326 34.22 6.99 24.40
N TYR A 327 34.52 7.18 23.12
CA TYR A 327 35.86 7.03 22.55
C TYR A 327 36.19 8.19 21.60
N GLN A 328 37.45 8.65 21.64
CA GLN A 328 37.98 9.57 20.63
C GLN A 328 38.64 8.78 19.52
N LEU A 329 38.17 8.96 18.29
CA LEU A 329 38.67 8.22 17.13
C LEU A 329 40.12 8.53 16.75
N GLN A 330 40.73 9.55 17.38
CA GLN A 330 42.14 9.89 17.24
C GLN A 330 43.08 8.96 18.02
N ASN A 331 42.56 8.29 19.05
CA ASN A 331 43.31 7.34 19.86
C ASN A 331 43.02 5.93 19.34
N SER A 332 44.06 5.22 18.90
CA SER A 332 43.91 3.86 18.39
C SER A 332 43.57 2.91 19.54
N GLU A 333 42.41 2.26 19.47
CA GLU A 333 41.91 1.34 20.51
C GLU A 333 41.32 0.06 19.92
N THR A 334 41.10 -0.94 20.80
CA THR A 334 40.52 -2.25 20.49
C THR A 334 39.45 -2.60 21.51
N ILE A 335 38.29 -3.06 21.06
CA ILE A 335 37.13 -3.41 21.90
C ILE A 335 36.61 -4.78 21.51
N ASN A 336 36.30 -5.62 22.50
CA ASN A 336 35.63 -6.90 22.29
C ASN A 336 34.16 -6.83 22.70
N ILE A 337 33.29 -7.37 21.86
CA ILE A 337 31.83 -7.39 22.02
C ILE A 337 31.43 -8.87 22.19
N ASP A 338 31.21 -9.31 23.44
CA ASP A 338 30.86 -10.69 23.83
C ASP A 338 29.42 -10.78 24.41
N GLU A 339 28.59 -11.68 23.88
CA GLU A 339 27.18 -11.86 24.28
C GLU A 339 26.98 -12.96 25.35
N SER A 340 26.83 -12.55 26.61
CA SER A 340 25.97 -13.27 27.55
C SER A 340 24.61 -12.55 27.61
N VAL A 341 23.57 -13.09 26.95
CA VAL A 341 22.16 -13.22 27.42
C VAL A 341 21.25 -13.78 26.30
N THR A 342 20.78 -15.00 26.60
CA THR A 342 19.69 -15.91 26.17
C THR A 342 18.64 -15.60 25.07
N THR A 343 18.42 -16.59 24.18
CA THR A 343 17.10 -16.95 23.59
C THR A 343 16.93 -18.48 23.51
N THR A 344 15.82 -19.03 23.99
CA THR A 344 15.31 -20.40 23.67
C THR A 344 13.90 -20.30 23.07
N PRO A 345 13.52 -21.12 22.07
CA PRO A 345 12.25 -21.01 21.35
C PRO A 345 11.15 -21.96 21.87
N MET A 346 9.88 -21.52 21.80
CA MET A 346 8.68 -22.37 21.81
C MET A 346 7.55 -21.75 20.94
N PRO A 347 6.58 -22.57 20.47
CA PRO A 347 5.88 -22.39 19.19
C PRO A 347 4.74 -21.36 19.23
N ILE A 348 4.58 -20.62 18.13
CA ILE A 348 3.52 -19.63 17.94
C ILE A 348 2.24 -20.33 17.48
N THR A 349 1.36 -20.61 18.43
CA THR A 349 -0.08 -20.79 18.18
C THR A 349 -0.70 -19.40 18.06
N THR A 350 -1.30 -19.10 16.91
CA THR A 350 -2.08 -17.88 16.68
C THR A 350 -3.40 -17.93 17.46
N THR A 351 -3.36 -17.62 18.75
CA THR A 351 -4.53 -17.23 19.54
C THR A 351 -4.14 -16.04 20.42
N ALA A 352 -4.79 -14.89 20.20
CA ALA A 352 -4.67 -13.75 21.10
C ALA A 352 -5.05 -14.19 22.53
N ALA A 353 -4.20 -13.90 23.52
CA ALA A 353 -4.46 -14.25 24.91
C ALA A 353 -5.82 -13.69 25.35
N SER A 354 -6.67 -14.54 25.92
CA SER A 354 -7.91 -14.10 26.59
C SER A 354 -7.55 -13.44 27.93
N THR A 355 -8.31 -12.40 28.30
CA THR A 355 -8.15 -11.62 29.54
C THR A 355 -8.50 -12.36 30.83
N SER A 356 -8.75 -13.67 30.77
CA SER A 356 -9.45 -14.40 31.84
C SER A 356 -8.57 -14.95 32.96
N ASP A 357 -7.23 -14.83 32.87
CA ASP A 357 -6.32 -15.62 33.72
C ASP A 357 -5.34 -14.81 34.59
N ILE A 358 -5.04 -13.54 34.28
CA ILE A 358 -4.08 -12.74 35.05
C ILE A 358 -4.79 -12.12 36.26
N ARG A 359 -4.21 -12.30 37.44
CA ARG A 359 -4.76 -11.88 38.75
C ARG A 359 -3.70 -11.14 39.55
N GLY A 360 -4.06 -10.38 40.59
CA GLY A 360 -3.09 -9.72 41.46
C GLY A 360 -3.48 -8.31 41.88
N ASN A 361 -2.51 -7.51 42.33
CA ASN A 361 -2.73 -6.11 42.68
C ASN A 361 -1.57 -5.20 42.29
N ILE A 362 -1.91 -3.93 42.05
CA ILE A 362 -0.96 -2.84 41.88
C ILE A 362 -1.25 -1.86 43.00
N SER A 363 -0.25 -1.57 43.83
CA SER A 363 -0.41 -0.64 44.95
C SER A 363 0.74 0.34 44.99
N TRP A 364 0.55 1.48 45.64
CA TRP A 364 1.67 2.37 45.92
C TRP A 364 1.51 3.09 47.23
N THR A 365 2.64 3.56 47.76
CA THR A 365 2.70 4.40 48.97
C THR A 365 3.62 5.58 48.73
N TYR A 366 3.32 6.70 49.37
CA TYR A 366 4.11 7.92 49.21
C TYR A 366 4.80 8.28 50.52
N THR A 367 6.13 8.32 50.51
CA THR A 367 6.96 8.66 51.69
C THR A 367 8.11 9.56 51.27
N ASN A 368 8.31 10.68 51.98
CA ASN A 368 9.46 11.59 51.80
C ASN A 368 9.75 12.01 50.34
N GLY A 369 8.73 12.31 49.54
CA GLY A 369 8.93 12.75 48.15
C GLY A 369 9.08 11.63 47.12
N VAL A 370 8.95 10.37 47.55
CA VAL A 370 9.08 9.17 46.72
C VAL A 370 7.78 8.38 46.75
N THR A 371 7.25 8.03 45.58
CA THR A 371 6.14 7.08 45.43
C THR A 371 6.72 5.70 45.16
N ASP A 372 6.57 4.77 46.11
CA ASP A 372 6.95 3.36 45.99
C ASP A 372 5.77 2.56 45.44
N VAL A 373 5.88 2.08 44.21
CA VAL A 373 4.87 1.32 43.48
C VAL A 373 5.22 -0.17 43.53
N LYS A 374 4.27 -0.99 43.94
CA LYS A 374 4.37 -2.45 43.99
C LYS A 374 3.39 -3.09 43.04
N MET A 375 3.90 -3.90 42.11
CA MET A 375 3.08 -4.67 41.17
C MET A 375 3.27 -6.15 41.47
N ILE A 376 2.23 -6.77 42.04
CA ILE A 376 2.23 -8.19 42.39
C ILE A 376 1.24 -8.90 41.47
N ILE A 377 1.77 -9.63 40.49
CA ILE A 377 1.00 -10.25 39.42
C ILE A 377 1.08 -11.77 39.54
N THR A 378 -0.06 -12.42 39.58
CA THR A 378 -0.19 -13.89 39.56
C THR A 378 -0.61 -14.35 38.17
N ASN A 379 -0.06 -15.50 37.74
CA ASN A 379 -0.38 -16.15 36.46
C ASN A 379 0.01 -15.35 35.19
N LEU A 380 1.06 -14.52 35.27
CA LEU A 380 1.68 -13.90 34.10
C LEU A 380 2.54 -14.94 33.37
N LYS A 381 2.11 -15.40 32.18
CA LYS A 381 2.79 -16.50 31.46
C LYS A 381 4.05 -16.01 30.75
N ILE A 382 4.94 -16.94 30.41
CA ILE A 382 6.16 -16.65 29.62
C ILE A 382 5.77 -16.00 28.29
N SER A 383 6.53 -15.01 27.85
CA SER A 383 6.26 -14.17 26.67
C SER A 383 4.95 -13.38 26.78
N GLN A 384 4.60 -12.91 27.98
CA GLN A 384 3.49 -11.99 28.21
C GLN A 384 3.93 -10.73 28.95
N TRP A 385 3.13 -9.68 28.83
CA TRP A 385 3.33 -8.43 29.55
C TRP A 385 2.02 -7.86 30.07
N LEU A 386 2.11 -7.17 31.20
CA LEU A 386 1.06 -6.35 31.79
C LEU A 386 1.57 -4.92 31.92
N ALA A 387 0.81 -3.97 31.41
CA ALA A 387 1.12 -2.55 31.46
C ALA A 387 0.09 -1.80 32.31
N ILE A 388 0.58 -0.80 33.05
CA ILE A 388 -0.22 0.26 33.64
C ILE A 388 0.27 1.59 33.09
N GLY A 389 -0.60 2.30 32.38
CA GLY A 389 -0.37 3.70 32.02
C GLY A 389 -1.12 4.62 32.97
N LEU A 390 -0.49 5.72 33.32
CA LEU A 390 -1.09 6.79 34.09
C LEU A 390 -1.34 7.94 33.12
N SER A 391 -2.58 8.05 32.64
CA SER A 391 -2.99 9.11 31.73
C SER A 391 -3.85 10.15 32.46
N THR A 392 -3.83 11.39 31.99
CA THR A 392 -4.81 12.40 32.40
C THR A 392 -6.12 12.30 31.60
N ASP A 393 -6.14 11.51 30.51
CA ASP A 393 -7.29 11.29 29.64
C ASP A 393 -7.60 9.78 29.45
N ASP A 394 -8.57 9.45 28.57
CA ASP A 394 -8.95 8.05 28.27
C ASP A 394 -8.14 7.43 27.11
N ALA A 395 -7.11 8.13 26.65
CA ALA A 395 -6.13 7.69 25.68
C ALA A 395 -4.77 7.48 26.36
N MET A 396 -3.83 6.85 25.65
CA MET A 396 -2.45 6.72 26.13
C MET A 396 -1.55 7.58 25.24
N GLY A 397 -1.88 8.85 25.04
CA GLY A 397 -1.20 9.77 24.14
C GLY A 397 -0.28 10.71 24.91
N GLN A 398 1.02 10.62 24.68
CA GLN A 398 2.08 11.33 25.40
C GLN A 398 2.22 10.96 26.89
N ASP A 399 1.73 9.78 27.28
CA ASP A 399 1.69 9.32 28.68
C ASP A 399 2.81 8.34 29.05
N HIS A 400 3.10 8.28 30.36
CA HIS A 400 4.00 7.30 30.96
C HIS A 400 3.28 5.96 31.14
N VAL A 401 3.92 4.90 30.64
CA VAL A 401 3.42 3.52 30.69
C VAL A 401 4.48 2.65 31.35
N PHE A 402 4.12 1.99 32.45
CA PHE A 402 4.98 1.07 33.17
C PHE A 402 4.59 -0.36 32.79
N ILE A 403 5.53 -1.13 32.25
CA ILE A 403 5.25 -2.45 31.70
C ILE A 403 6.06 -3.49 32.47
N CYS A 404 5.37 -4.43 33.09
CA CYS A 404 5.93 -5.64 33.67
C CYS A 404 5.90 -6.76 32.63
N GLN A 405 7.07 -7.29 32.28
CA GLN A 405 7.27 -8.23 31.18
C GLN A 405 7.81 -9.56 31.73
N HIS A 406 7.25 -10.67 31.29
CA HIS A 406 7.76 -12.01 31.53
C HIS A 406 8.41 -12.52 30.26
N PHE A 407 9.73 -12.45 30.23
CA PHE A 407 10.53 -12.77 29.05
C PHE A 407 10.62 -14.27 28.78
N SER A 408 10.99 -14.62 27.55
CA SER A 408 11.16 -16.00 27.08
C SER A 408 12.20 -16.82 27.88
N ASP A 409 13.14 -16.15 28.55
CA ASP A 409 14.13 -16.75 29.45
C ASP A 409 13.65 -16.91 30.90
N ASN A 410 12.34 -16.75 31.14
CA ASN A 410 11.69 -16.87 32.44
C ASN A 410 12.13 -15.79 33.46
N THR A 411 12.65 -14.66 32.98
CA THR A 411 12.94 -13.48 33.80
C THR A 411 11.78 -12.48 33.80
N ILE A 412 11.65 -11.74 34.90
CA ILE A 412 10.67 -10.65 35.06
C ILE A 412 11.42 -9.33 35.01
N SER A 413 10.92 -8.38 34.22
CA SER A 413 11.45 -7.01 34.19
C SER A 413 10.31 -6.00 34.18
N VAL A 414 10.54 -4.87 34.85
CA VAL A 414 9.66 -3.70 34.77
C VAL A 414 10.41 -2.54 34.13
N GLN A 415 9.78 -1.92 33.13
CA GLN A 415 10.38 -0.82 32.37
C GLN A 415 9.38 0.33 32.21
N ARG A 416 9.91 1.56 32.18
CA ARG A 416 9.15 2.78 31.93
C ARG A 416 9.20 3.14 30.45
N PHE A 417 8.05 3.25 29.84
CA PHE A 417 7.86 3.67 28.46
C PHE A 417 7.07 4.98 28.39
N LEU A 418 7.18 5.67 27.27
CA LEU A 418 6.41 6.83 26.86
C LEU A 418 5.70 6.50 25.55
N ASN A 419 4.39 6.73 25.46
CA ASN A 419 3.66 6.52 24.22
C ASN A 419 3.43 7.86 23.51
N PRO A 420 4.09 8.19 22.38
CA PRO A 420 4.06 9.55 21.83
C PRO A 420 2.72 9.97 21.21
N ASP A 421 1.97 9.06 20.56
CA ASP A 421 0.78 9.44 19.77
C ASP A 421 -0.45 8.53 20.00
N GLY A 422 -0.46 7.71 21.06
CA GLY A 422 -1.61 6.86 21.44
C GLY A 422 -1.91 5.67 20.51
N HIS A 423 -1.33 5.63 19.31
CA HIS A 423 -1.55 4.58 18.29
C HIS A 423 -0.27 3.95 17.76
N THR A 424 0.89 4.43 18.21
CA THR A 424 2.23 3.96 17.83
C THR A 424 2.79 3.03 18.92
N ARG A 425 3.93 2.37 18.65
CA ARG A 425 4.58 1.52 19.68
C ARG A 425 5.18 2.45 20.75
N PRO A 426 4.99 2.14 22.05
CA PRO A 426 5.56 2.96 23.12
C PRO A 426 7.11 2.86 23.09
N VAL A 427 7.78 3.97 23.36
CA VAL A 427 9.24 4.15 23.32
C VAL A 427 9.78 4.11 24.75
N LEU A 428 10.95 3.52 24.99
CA LEU A 428 11.55 3.52 26.33
C LEU A 428 11.81 4.96 26.80
N ALA A 429 11.24 5.33 27.94
CA ALA A 429 11.29 6.70 28.45
C ALA A 429 12.71 7.10 28.88
N ASP A 430 13.50 6.13 29.35
CA ASP A 430 14.85 6.36 29.88
C ASP A 430 15.89 6.70 28.80
N VAL A 431 15.53 6.52 27.52
CA VAL A 431 16.40 6.85 26.37
C VAL A 431 16.09 8.24 25.82
N LEU A 432 14.96 8.85 26.19
CA LEU A 432 14.53 10.15 25.66
C LEU A 432 15.16 11.33 26.43
N PRO A 433 15.81 12.29 25.74
CA PRO A 433 16.28 13.50 26.39
C PRO A 433 15.09 14.35 26.87
N ASN A 434 15.18 14.85 28.11
CA ASN A 434 14.18 15.71 28.76
C ASN A 434 12.92 15.04 29.36
N VAL A 435 12.92 13.72 29.58
CA VAL A 435 11.90 13.08 30.43
C VAL A 435 12.27 13.29 31.90
N GLY A 436 11.49 14.09 32.62
CA GLY A 436 11.70 14.36 34.05
C GLY A 436 11.14 13.27 34.96
N GLY A 437 11.69 13.22 36.17
CA GLY A 437 11.37 12.21 37.18
C GLY A 437 12.27 10.99 37.14
N THR A 438 12.75 10.57 38.30
CA THR A 438 13.56 9.37 38.51
C THR A 438 12.65 8.15 38.58
N PHE A 439 12.96 7.13 37.79
CA PHE A 439 12.38 5.78 37.87
C PHE A 439 13.49 4.82 38.32
N ASN A 440 13.32 4.19 39.48
CA ASN A 440 14.28 3.20 40.00
C ASN A 440 13.55 1.90 40.32
N VAL A 441 13.94 0.80 39.67
CA VAL A 441 13.39 -0.53 39.96
C VAL A 441 13.80 -0.96 41.37
N SER A 442 12.82 -1.27 42.22
CA SER A 442 13.05 -1.74 43.59
C SER A 442 13.04 -3.26 43.69
N GLN A 443 12.18 -3.94 42.92
CA GLN A 443 12.16 -5.41 42.87
C GLN A 443 11.65 -5.90 41.50
N GLN A 444 12.38 -6.83 40.89
CA GLN A 444 11.92 -7.56 39.70
C GLN A 444 12.28 -9.03 39.84
N LYS A 445 11.31 -9.89 40.19
CA LYS A 445 11.56 -11.32 40.43
C LYS A 445 10.32 -12.17 40.21
N LEU A 446 10.53 -13.46 39.92
CA LEU A 446 9.49 -14.49 39.89
C LEU A 446 9.68 -15.42 41.09
N GLU A 447 8.71 -15.46 42.01
CA GLU A 447 8.77 -16.33 43.20
C GLU A 447 7.44 -17.07 43.34
N ASN A 448 7.48 -18.41 43.42
CA ASN A 448 6.29 -19.28 43.54
C ASN A 448 5.19 -19.02 42.47
N GLY A 449 5.59 -18.63 41.24
CA GLY A 449 4.66 -18.32 40.15
C GLY A 449 4.03 -16.92 40.23
N ILE A 450 4.50 -16.07 41.14
CA ILE A 450 4.09 -14.67 41.31
C ILE A 450 5.21 -13.77 40.79
N ALA A 451 4.89 -12.88 39.85
CA ALA A 451 5.78 -11.87 39.32
C ALA A 451 5.69 -10.59 40.16
N TYR A 452 6.82 -10.16 40.69
CA TYR A 452 7.00 -8.91 41.43
C TYR A 452 7.70 -7.91 40.52
N CYS A 453 7.10 -6.73 40.33
CA CYS A 453 7.54 -5.68 39.42
C CYS A 453 7.45 -4.30 40.13
N ASP A 454 8.21 -4.15 41.19
CA ASP A 454 8.16 -2.97 42.06
C ASP A 454 9.18 -1.92 41.62
N PHE A 455 8.81 -0.65 41.73
CA PHE A 455 9.65 0.48 41.37
C PHE A 455 9.29 1.73 42.16
N THR A 456 10.23 2.67 42.25
CA THR A 456 10.06 3.95 42.92
C THR A 456 10.10 5.10 41.92
N LEU A 457 9.27 6.10 42.18
CA LEU A 457 9.11 7.32 41.40
C LEU A 457 9.45 8.54 42.26
N SER A 458 10.41 9.38 41.85
CA SER A 458 10.85 10.56 42.61
C SER A 458 11.33 11.72 41.74
N ASN A 459 11.61 12.90 42.32
CA ASN A 459 12.19 14.08 41.65
C ASN A 459 11.44 14.62 40.43
N PHE A 460 10.12 14.77 40.53
CA PHE A 460 9.33 15.47 39.51
C PHE A 460 9.34 16.99 39.77
N VAL A 461 10.38 17.70 39.30
CA VAL A 461 10.48 19.16 39.48
C VAL A 461 10.24 19.91 38.17
N ASN A 462 9.46 20.99 38.26
CA ASN A 462 9.12 21.95 37.20
C ASN A 462 10.36 22.49 36.46
N ALA A 463 10.64 21.98 35.26
CA ALA A 463 11.70 22.50 34.41
C ALA A 463 11.33 23.90 33.87
N LYS A 464 12.01 24.93 34.37
CA LYS A 464 11.93 26.30 33.82
C LYS A 464 12.61 26.36 32.45
N ARG A 465 11.87 26.92 31.49
CA ARG A 465 12.26 27.35 30.12
C ARG A 465 13.76 27.53 29.84
N GLN A 466 14.29 26.69 28.95
CA GLN A 466 15.28 27.09 27.95
C GLN A 466 15.00 26.38 26.62
N THR A 467 14.92 27.19 25.56
CA THR A 467 15.03 26.85 24.11
C THR A 467 13.99 25.90 23.47
N ARG A 468 13.69 26.18 22.19
CA ARG A 468 12.61 25.59 21.38
C ARG A 468 12.87 24.12 21.00
N GLN A 469 12.64 23.19 21.92
CA GLN A 469 12.49 21.74 21.63
C GLN A 469 11.27 21.21 22.41
N LEU A 470 10.56 20.23 21.83
CA LEU A 470 9.35 19.59 22.39
C LEU A 470 9.56 19.23 23.88
N LEU A 471 8.67 19.68 24.76
CA LEU A 471 8.64 19.27 26.17
C LEU A 471 7.64 18.13 26.34
N ILE A 472 8.13 16.95 26.74
CA ILE A 472 7.35 15.78 27.14
C ILE A 472 6.70 16.08 28.52
N PRO A 473 5.42 15.72 28.78
CA PRO A 473 4.80 15.95 30.08
C PRO A 473 5.48 15.12 31.19
N ASN A 474 5.89 15.78 32.28
CA ASN A 474 6.40 15.10 33.47
C ASN A 474 5.23 14.64 34.35
N LEU A 475 5.30 13.41 34.89
CA LEU A 475 4.40 12.95 35.95
C LEU A 475 4.44 13.92 37.12
N SER A 476 3.28 14.30 37.64
CA SER A 476 3.12 15.21 38.78
C SER A 476 2.58 14.43 39.96
N GLN A 477 3.19 14.58 41.14
CA GLN A 477 2.73 13.87 42.34
C GLN A 477 1.34 14.31 42.82
N THR A 478 0.86 15.48 42.37
CA THR A 478 -0.42 16.06 42.78
C THR A 478 -1.50 16.04 41.70
N ALA A 479 -1.19 15.57 40.49
CA ALA A 479 -2.17 15.49 39.40
C ALA A 479 -3.00 14.21 39.50
N PRO A 480 -4.32 14.25 39.22
CA PRO A 480 -5.15 13.06 39.14
C PRO A 480 -4.86 12.31 37.84
N TYR A 481 -4.58 11.02 37.94
CA TYR A 481 -4.38 10.14 36.78
C TYR A 481 -5.46 9.07 36.72
N GLN A 482 -5.94 8.75 35.52
CA GLN A 482 -6.75 7.56 35.27
C GLN A 482 -5.82 6.36 34.99
N PRO A 483 -5.86 5.30 35.81
CA PRO A 483 -5.09 4.10 35.54
C PRO A 483 -5.66 3.33 34.35
N LEU A 484 -4.84 3.13 33.33
CA LEU A 484 -5.17 2.37 32.14
C LEU A 484 -4.34 1.09 32.11
N ILE A 485 -5.00 -0.07 32.09
CA ILE A 485 -4.34 -1.37 32.14
C ILE A 485 -4.46 -2.05 30.78
N ALA A 486 -3.35 -2.56 30.27
CA ALA A 486 -3.30 -3.34 29.03
C ALA A 486 -2.44 -4.58 29.23
N MET A 487 -2.75 -5.64 28.50
CA MET A 487 -1.96 -6.87 28.52
C MET A 487 -1.78 -7.43 27.11
N GLY A 488 -0.66 -8.10 26.88
CA GLY A 488 -0.38 -8.68 25.57
C GLY A 488 0.73 -9.72 25.62
N ASN A 489 1.11 -10.19 24.43
CA ASN A 489 2.20 -11.13 24.26
C ASN A 489 3.48 -10.39 23.82
N LEU A 490 4.62 -11.00 24.10
CA LEU A 490 5.92 -10.65 23.57
C LEU A 490 6.20 -11.53 22.35
N ASP A 491 6.92 -11.01 21.35
CA ASP A 491 7.44 -11.83 20.26
C ASP A 491 8.67 -12.62 20.68
N SER A 492 9.18 -13.45 19.78
CA SER A 492 10.39 -14.26 20.03
C SER A 492 11.64 -13.44 20.33
N SER A 493 11.62 -12.12 20.10
CA SER A 493 12.69 -11.18 20.44
C SER A 493 12.38 -10.37 21.70
N ASN A 494 11.44 -10.82 22.54
CA ASN A 494 11.00 -10.15 23.77
C ASN A 494 10.41 -8.75 23.53
N MET A 495 10.01 -8.41 22.30
CA MET A 495 9.41 -7.12 21.96
C MET A 495 7.88 -7.17 22.12
N LEU A 496 7.28 -6.04 22.51
CA LEU A 496 5.84 -5.91 22.68
C LEU A 496 5.09 -6.18 21.35
N ILE A 497 4.26 -7.23 21.32
CA ILE A 497 3.26 -7.43 20.28
C ILE A 497 2.03 -6.59 20.61
N ARG A 498 1.40 -6.04 19.57
CA ARG A 498 0.15 -5.29 19.71
C ARG A 498 -0.91 -6.15 20.41
N HIS A 499 -1.39 -5.67 21.56
CA HIS A 499 -2.48 -6.31 22.29
C HIS A 499 -3.82 -6.22 21.53
N ALA A 500 -4.74 -7.15 21.81
CA ALA A 500 -6.09 -7.14 21.24
C ALA A 500 -6.96 -6.04 21.86
N ARG A 501 -8.03 -5.61 21.15
CA ARG A 501 -8.91 -4.51 21.61
C ARG A 501 -9.66 -4.81 22.91
N ASN A 502 -9.91 -6.07 23.19
CA ASN A 502 -10.54 -6.59 24.41
C ASN A 502 -9.53 -6.86 25.54
N ALA A 503 -8.22 -6.70 25.30
CA ALA A 503 -7.15 -6.93 26.27
C ALA A 503 -6.66 -5.64 26.96
N ARG A 504 -7.56 -4.67 27.13
CA ARG A 504 -7.32 -3.40 27.83
C ARG A 504 -8.55 -2.99 28.64
N THR A 505 -8.32 -2.32 29.77
CA THR A 505 -9.37 -1.79 30.63
C THR A 505 -8.92 -0.45 31.24
N ALA A 506 -9.86 0.47 31.42
CA ALA A 506 -9.63 1.74 32.08
C ALA A 506 -10.32 1.71 33.44
N LEU A 507 -9.60 2.05 34.52
CA LEU A 507 -10.23 2.12 35.83
C LEU A 507 -11.08 3.39 35.94
N SER A 508 -12.25 3.26 36.58
CA SER A 508 -13.23 4.34 36.70
C SER A 508 -12.84 5.43 37.72
N LYS A 509 -11.89 5.13 38.62
CA LYS A 509 -11.43 6.02 39.69
C LYS A 509 -10.09 6.66 39.31
N ASN A 510 -10.03 7.99 39.33
CA ASN A 510 -8.78 8.72 39.25
C ASN A 510 -7.98 8.55 40.54
N VAL A 511 -6.67 8.44 40.41
CA VAL A 511 -5.76 8.18 41.51
C VAL A 511 -4.68 9.24 41.59
N LEU A 512 -4.16 9.46 42.80
CA LEU A 512 -3.08 10.42 43.06
C LEU A 512 -1.81 9.66 43.47
N LEU A 513 -0.67 10.04 42.91
CA LEU A 513 0.62 9.40 43.22
C LEU A 513 1.15 9.73 44.62
N ASN A 514 0.66 10.80 45.24
CA ASN A 514 1.00 11.19 46.61
C ASN A 514 0.08 10.61 47.70
N GLN A 515 -0.93 9.81 47.31
CA GLN A 515 -1.81 9.10 48.24
C GLN A 515 -1.65 7.59 48.07
N PRO A 516 -1.73 6.80 49.17
CA PRO A 516 -1.68 5.36 49.06
C PRO A 516 -2.94 4.83 48.39
N GLU A 517 -2.78 3.94 47.41
CA GLU A 517 -3.89 3.35 46.66
C GLU A 517 -3.59 1.88 46.36
N ILE A 518 -4.64 1.06 46.20
CA ILE A 518 -4.54 -0.35 45.84
C ILE A 518 -5.55 -0.64 44.74
N ILE A 519 -5.06 -1.13 43.60
CA ILE A 519 -5.82 -1.59 42.45
C ILE A 519 -5.82 -3.12 42.45
N ASN A 520 -6.99 -3.74 42.64
CA ASN A 520 -7.15 -5.18 42.51
C ASN A 520 -7.41 -5.56 41.03
N LEU A 521 -6.54 -6.39 40.47
CA LEU A 521 -6.70 -6.89 39.09
C LEU A 521 -7.84 -7.91 38.97
N ASP A 522 -8.22 -8.57 40.07
CA ASP A 522 -9.27 -9.59 40.11
C ASP A 522 -10.69 -9.02 39.93
N GLU A 523 -10.90 -7.75 40.28
CA GLU A 523 -12.19 -7.05 40.09
C GLU A 523 -12.42 -6.64 38.61
N LEU A 524 -11.36 -6.66 37.80
CA LEU A 524 -11.39 -6.32 36.38
C LEU A 524 -11.84 -7.50 35.48
N VAL A 525 -12.04 -8.70 36.06
CA VAL A 525 -12.18 -9.98 35.35
C VAL A 525 -13.61 -10.56 35.39
N THR A 526 -14.63 -9.89 35.93
CA THR A 526 -16.02 -10.42 35.79
C THR A 526 -16.56 -10.19 34.36
N PRO A 527 -16.79 -11.27 33.57
CA PRO A 527 -17.42 -11.17 32.27
C PRO A 527 -18.91 -11.41 32.46
N THR A 528 -19.73 -10.37 32.53
CA THR A 528 -21.10 -10.54 32.08
C THR A 528 -21.09 -10.46 30.56
N PRO A 529 -21.62 -11.48 29.85
CA PRO A 529 -21.66 -11.46 28.40
C PRO A 529 -22.60 -10.33 27.98
N MET A 530 -22.03 -9.19 27.57
CA MET A 530 -22.79 -8.21 26.81
C MET A 530 -23.05 -8.83 25.43
N PRO A 531 -24.31 -8.88 24.99
CA PRO A 531 -24.64 -9.42 23.68
C PRO A 531 -23.87 -8.63 22.63
N ILE A 532 -23.26 -9.36 21.70
CA ILE A 532 -22.93 -8.84 20.38
C ILE A 532 -24.29 -8.64 19.68
N THR A 533 -25.01 -7.57 20.06
CA THR A 533 -25.98 -6.94 19.20
C THR A 533 -25.19 -6.03 18.28
N THR A 534 -24.93 -6.54 17.09
CA THR A 534 -24.69 -5.77 15.88
C THR A 534 -25.93 -4.90 15.61
N THR A 535 -26.12 -3.85 16.39
CA THR A 535 -27.10 -2.77 16.22
C THR A 535 -26.84 -1.79 17.35
N ALA A 536 -26.50 -0.53 17.04
CA ALA A 536 -26.94 0.53 17.94
C ALA A 536 -28.45 0.33 18.14
N SER A 537 -28.94 0.45 19.38
CA SER A 537 -30.37 0.47 19.65
C SER A 537 -31.07 1.32 18.57
N PRO A 538 -32.15 0.83 17.93
CA PRO A 538 -32.86 1.60 16.93
C PRO A 538 -33.27 2.93 17.55
N ALA A 539 -33.07 4.02 16.79
CA ALA A 539 -33.48 5.39 17.08
C ALA A 539 -34.02 5.62 18.51
N SER A 540 -33.18 6.10 19.42
CA SER A 540 -33.68 6.58 20.71
C SER A 540 -34.54 7.82 20.43
N ASP A 541 -35.85 7.75 20.75
CA ASP A 541 -36.86 8.82 20.68
C ASP A 541 -36.58 9.99 21.66
N ILE A 542 -35.30 10.32 21.88
CA ILE A 542 -34.89 11.43 22.75
C ILE A 542 -35.25 12.73 22.03
N LYS A 543 -36.18 13.49 22.60
CA LYS A 543 -36.51 14.86 22.14
C LYS A 543 -36.03 15.84 23.18
N ALA A 544 -35.36 16.89 22.73
CA ALA A 544 -34.85 17.93 23.61
C ALA A 544 -35.28 19.32 23.10
N THR A 545 -35.61 20.21 24.01
CA THR A 545 -35.77 21.64 23.72
C THR A 545 -34.71 22.40 24.46
N VAL A 546 -33.99 23.25 23.73
CA VAL A 546 -32.88 24.04 24.25
C VAL A 546 -33.18 25.49 23.97
N SER A 547 -33.19 26.33 25.00
CA SER A 547 -33.41 27.77 24.82
C SER A 547 -32.37 28.58 25.57
N TRP A 548 -31.97 29.70 24.98
CA TRP A 548 -31.07 30.68 25.55
C TRP A 548 -31.86 31.96 25.80
N THR A 549 -31.66 32.57 26.98
CA THR A 549 -32.22 33.88 27.31
C THR A 549 -31.09 34.75 27.85
N TYR A 550 -30.81 35.85 27.17
CA TYR A 550 -29.77 36.78 27.62
C TYR A 550 -30.40 37.92 28.44
N THR A 551 -29.96 38.12 29.68
CA THR A 551 -30.41 39.22 30.55
C THR A 551 -29.25 39.73 31.40
N ASN A 552 -28.97 41.04 31.34
CA ASN A 552 -27.96 41.71 32.18
C ASN A 552 -26.57 41.04 32.22
N GLY A 553 -26.06 40.57 31.07
CA GLY A 553 -24.73 39.94 30.99
C GLY A 553 -24.69 38.45 31.35
N ILE A 554 -25.84 37.85 31.65
CA ILE A 554 -26.00 36.43 31.97
C ILE A 554 -26.84 35.77 30.87
N THR A 555 -26.36 34.64 30.36
CA THR A 555 -27.09 33.78 29.43
C THR A 555 -27.68 32.61 30.21
N ASP A 556 -29.00 32.58 30.37
CA ASP A 556 -29.74 31.45 30.96
C ASP A 556 -30.03 30.43 29.86
N VAL A 557 -29.62 29.18 30.06
CA VAL A 557 -29.80 28.07 29.12
C VAL A 557 -30.71 27.04 29.76
N LYS A 558 -31.88 26.84 29.15
CA LYS A 558 -32.83 25.82 29.59
C LYS A 558 -32.77 24.61 28.67
N MET A 559 -32.57 23.43 29.25
CA MET A 559 -32.49 22.16 28.53
C MET A 559 -33.55 21.21 29.09
N VAL A 560 -34.59 20.97 28.30
CA VAL A 560 -35.70 20.08 28.66
C VAL A 560 -35.64 18.85 27.77
N ILE A 561 -35.43 17.67 28.36
CA ILE A 561 -35.23 16.41 27.64
C ILE A 561 -36.35 15.43 27.98
N THR A 562 -36.96 14.85 26.95
CA THR A 562 -37.95 13.79 27.05
C THR A 562 -37.37 12.46 26.57
N ASN A 563 -37.80 11.34 27.16
CA ASN A 563 -37.37 9.98 26.83
C ASN A 563 -35.87 9.68 27.06
N LEU A 564 -35.18 10.41 27.95
CA LEU A 564 -33.82 10.07 28.37
C LEU A 564 -33.86 8.85 29.31
N LYS A 565 -33.44 7.67 28.85
CA LYS A 565 -33.53 6.43 29.65
C LYS A 565 -32.43 6.37 30.72
N ILE A 566 -32.64 5.51 31.72
CA ILE A 566 -31.62 5.21 32.75
C ILE A 566 -30.34 4.72 32.06
N SER A 567 -29.19 5.15 32.57
CA SER A 567 -27.87 4.88 31.99
C SER A 567 -27.69 5.49 30.60
N GLN A 568 -28.25 6.67 30.33
CA GLN A 568 -28.04 7.43 29.10
C GLN A 568 -27.64 8.88 29.39
N TRP A 569 -27.04 9.52 28.38
CA TRP A 569 -26.66 10.92 28.44
C TRP A 569 -26.96 11.64 27.11
N LEU A 570 -27.23 12.94 27.22
CA LEU A 570 -27.34 13.87 26.10
C LEU A 570 -26.36 15.02 26.32
N ALA A 571 -25.59 15.36 25.30
CA ALA A 571 -24.62 16.45 25.31
C ALA A 571 -24.98 17.52 24.29
N ILE A 572 -24.68 18.77 24.65
CA ILE A 572 -24.71 19.93 23.77
C ILE A 572 -23.35 20.59 23.81
N ALA A 573 -22.71 20.73 22.66
CA ALA A 573 -21.50 21.53 22.51
C ALA A 573 -21.79 22.82 21.76
N LEU A 574 -21.12 23.89 22.16
CA LEU A 574 -21.10 25.16 21.43
C LEU A 574 -19.77 25.24 20.70
N SER A 575 -19.79 24.99 19.39
CA SER A 575 -18.56 24.95 18.59
C SER A 575 -18.43 26.11 17.61
N LEU A 576 -17.19 26.50 17.34
CA LEU A 576 -16.83 27.41 16.25
C LEU A 576 -16.48 26.66 14.95
N ASP A 577 -16.34 25.34 15.01
CA ASP A 577 -16.08 24.47 13.87
C ASP A 577 -17.05 23.26 13.84
N ASP A 578 -17.01 22.43 12.79
CA ASP A 578 -17.84 21.22 12.70
C ASP A 578 -17.22 20.04 13.48
N SER A 579 -16.29 20.30 14.41
CA SER A 579 -15.67 19.34 15.32
C SER A 579 -16.17 19.60 16.76
N MET A 580 -15.98 18.66 17.69
CA MET A 580 -16.24 18.93 19.11
C MET A 580 -14.91 19.16 19.84
N GLY A 581 -13.85 19.52 19.11
CA GLY A 581 -12.51 19.69 19.65
C GLY A 581 -12.30 21.13 20.15
N GLN A 582 -11.72 21.26 21.33
CA GLN A 582 -11.50 22.50 22.07
C GLN A 582 -12.78 23.27 22.46
N ASP A 583 -13.94 22.60 22.47
CA ASP A 583 -15.24 23.21 22.73
C ASP A 583 -15.76 23.01 24.16
N HIS A 584 -16.64 23.92 24.59
CA HIS A 584 -17.44 23.74 25.80
C HIS A 584 -18.60 22.78 25.53
N VAL A 585 -18.65 21.69 26.30
CA VAL A 585 -19.67 20.64 26.18
C VAL A 585 -20.46 20.55 27.48
N PHE A 586 -21.79 20.62 27.40
CA PHE A 586 -22.69 20.50 28.55
C PHE A 586 -23.42 19.17 28.45
N ILE A 587 -23.28 18.31 29.46
CA ILE A 587 -23.80 16.94 29.41
C ILE A 587 -24.81 16.72 30.53
N CYS A 588 -26.02 16.34 30.14
CA CYS A 588 -27.11 15.92 31.02
C CYS A 588 -27.14 14.39 31.07
N GLN A 589 -27.01 13.82 32.26
CA GLN A 589 -26.83 12.38 32.49
C GLN A 589 -27.98 11.83 33.35
N HIS A 590 -28.48 10.64 32.99
CA HIS A 590 -29.47 9.90 33.77
C HIS A 590 -28.84 8.65 34.38
N PHE A 591 -28.53 8.71 35.67
CA PHE A 591 -27.79 7.66 36.38
C PHE A 591 -28.67 6.46 36.75
N ALA A 592 -28.00 5.34 37.09
CA ALA A 592 -28.65 4.09 37.49
C ALA A 592 -29.53 4.21 38.75
N ASP A 593 -29.26 5.19 39.61
CA ASP A 593 -30.04 5.52 40.81
C ASP A 593 -31.26 6.42 40.51
N ASN A 594 -31.59 6.61 39.22
CA ASN A 594 -32.71 7.42 38.73
C ASN A 594 -32.56 8.93 39.05
N THR A 595 -31.32 9.41 39.20
CA THR A 595 -31.00 10.84 39.35
C THR A 595 -30.54 11.48 38.03
N ILE A 596 -30.76 12.79 37.91
CA ILE A 596 -30.30 13.61 36.77
C ILE A 596 -29.16 14.50 37.23
N SER A 597 -28.07 14.53 36.47
CA SER A 597 -26.94 15.42 36.71
C SER A 597 -26.57 16.19 35.46
N LEU A 598 -26.30 17.49 35.63
CA LEU A 598 -25.77 18.34 34.58
C LEU A 598 -24.34 18.76 34.93
N GLN A 599 -23.42 18.54 34.00
CA GLN A 599 -22.01 18.90 34.17
C GLN A 599 -21.46 19.59 32.93
N ARG A 600 -20.53 20.53 33.15
CA ARG A 600 -19.76 21.21 32.10
C ARG A 600 -18.45 20.47 31.89
N PHE A 601 -18.16 20.16 30.64
CA PHE A 601 -16.95 19.51 30.18
C PHE A 601 -16.24 20.37 29.13
N ILE A 602 -14.95 20.10 28.94
CA ILE A 602 -14.13 20.58 27.83
C ILE A 602 -13.59 19.36 27.10
N ASN A 603 -13.63 19.38 25.77
CA ASN A 603 -13.04 18.32 24.97
C ASN A 603 -11.76 18.82 24.30
N PRO A 604 -10.56 18.57 24.83
CA PRO A 604 -9.33 19.23 24.37
C PRO A 604 -8.91 18.90 22.93
N ASP A 605 -9.18 17.70 22.41
CA ASP A 605 -8.63 17.27 21.10
C ASP A 605 -9.66 16.64 20.13
N GLY A 606 -10.96 16.76 20.41
CA GLY A 606 -12.04 16.32 19.50
C GLY A 606 -12.18 14.79 19.33
N HIS A 607 -11.22 14.02 19.86
CA HIS A 607 -11.14 12.56 19.79
C HIS A 607 -10.96 11.87 21.15
N ALA A 608 -10.75 12.63 22.23
CA ALA A 608 -10.63 12.17 23.62
C ALA A 608 -11.97 12.30 24.38
N ARG A 609 -12.08 11.67 25.55
CA ARG A 609 -13.22 11.84 26.47
C ARG A 609 -13.27 13.27 27.00
N PRO A 610 -14.46 13.90 27.10
CA PRO A 610 -14.58 15.24 27.66
C PRO A 610 -14.11 15.27 29.13
N GLU A 611 -13.28 16.24 29.50
CA GLU A 611 -12.78 16.47 30.85
C GLU A 611 -13.69 17.42 31.62
N LEU A 612 -13.87 17.24 32.93
CA LEU A 612 -14.74 18.10 33.73
C LEU A 612 -14.13 19.52 33.81
N ALA A 613 -14.90 20.52 33.40
CA ALA A 613 -14.41 21.90 33.31
C ALA A 613 -14.14 22.57 34.66
N ASN A 614 -14.55 21.95 35.78
CA ASN A 614 -14.29 22.45 37.14
C ASN A 614 -12.91 22.02 37.66
N ASP A 615 -12.30 21.02 37.04
CA ASP A 615 -11.00 20.46 37.45
C ASP A 615 -9.83 21.12 36.70
N LEU A 616 -10.13 22.02 35.74
CA LEU A 616 -9.16 22.68 34.88
C LEU A 616 -8.84 24.11 35.34
N PRO A 617 -7.56 24.44 35.63
CA PRO A 617 -7.16 25.83 35.89
C PRO A 617 -7.21 26.63 34.58
N ASN A 618 -7.80 27.83 34.62
CA ASN A 618 -7.93 28.80 33.51
C ASN A 618 -9.10 28.62 32.53
N VAL A 619 -10.17 27.90 32.89
CA VAL A 619 -11.42 27.94 32.11
C VAL A 619 -12.19 29.23 32.41
N GLY A 620 -12.26 30.13 31.43
CA GLY A 620 -12.98 31.40 31.53
C GLY A 620 -14.50 31.22 31.63
N GLY A 621 -15.15 32.14 32.36
CA GLY A 621 -16.61 32.20 32.49
C GLY A 621 -17.23 31.31 33.58
N THR A 622 -18.22 31.86 34.28
CA THR A 622 -18.98 31.21 35.35
C THR A 622 -20.09 30.33 34.78
N PHE A 623 -20.12 29.06 35.21
CA PHE A 623 -21.18 28.09 34.94
C PHE A 623 -21.86 27.73 36.26
N ASN A 624 -23.16 27.99 36.37
CA ASN A 624 -23.96 27.61 37.52
C ASN A 624 -25.18 26.81 37.07
N VAL A 625 -25.36 25.60 37.61
CA VAL A 625 -26.55 24.78 37.39
C VAL A 625 -27.74 25.46 38.06
N SER A 626 -28.76 25.83 37.28
CA SER A 626 -29.99 26.45 37.79
C SER A 626 -31.06 25.40 38.10
N GLN A 627 -31.11 24.30 37.34
CA GLN A 627 -32.02 23.18 37.61
C GLN A 627 -31.45 21.86 37.11
N GLN A 628 -31.46 20.81 37.95
CA GLN A 628 -31.21 19.43 37.55
C GLN A 628 -32.21 18.51 38.25
N LYS A 629 -33.23 18.02 37.55
CA LYS A 629 -34.25 17.14 38.16
C LYS A 629 -34.96 16.28 37.11
N LEU A 630 -35.50 15.14 37.57
CA LEU A 630 -36.43 14.30 36.81
C LEU A 630 -37.84 14.52 37.35
N GLU A 631 -38.76 15.01 36.51
CA GLU A 631 -40.17 15.22 36.90
C GLU A 631 -41.08 14.67 35.79
N ASN A 632 -41.97 13.74 36.13
CA ASN A 632 -42.90 13.08 35.20
C ASN A 632 -42.22 12.45 33.96
N GLY A 633 -41.00 11.92 34.12
CA GLY A 633 -40.22 11.32 33.02
C GLY A 633 -39.53 12.34 32.10
N ILE A 634 -39.56 13.62 32.46
CA ILE A 634 -38.87 14.72 31.76
C ILE A 634 -37.64 15.12 32.60
N ALA A 635 -36.46 15.12 31.97
CA ALA A 635 -35.22 15.56 32.59
C ALA A 635 -35.01 17.06 32.30
N TYR A 636 -34.89 17.85 33.36
CA TYR A 636 -34.60 19.28 33.31
C TYR A 636 -33.12 19.47 33.67
N CYS A 637 -32.37 20.17 32.82
CA CYS A 637 -30.93 20.37 32.89
C CYS A 637 -30.58 21.83 32.54
N ASP A 638 -31.03 22.76 33.37
CA ASP A 638 -30.87 24.19 33.14
C ASP A 638 -29.59 24.73 33.80
N PHE A 639 -28.95 25.70 33.15
CA PHE A 639 -27.73 26.33 33.63
C PHE A 639 -27.58 27.77 33.16
N THR A 640 -26.83 28.56 33.92
CA THR A 640 -26.48 29.94 33.58
C THR A 640 -25.01 30.07 33.24
N LEU A 641 -24.73 30.91 32.25
CA LEU A 641 -23.42 31.24 31.74
C LEU A 641 -23.18 32.75 31.92
N SER A 642 -22.09 33.16 32.58
CA SER A 642 -21.75 34.58 32.81
C SER A 642 -20.23 34.86 32.83
N ASN A 643 -19.82 36.13 32.82
CA ASN A 643 -18.41 36.58 32.95
C ASN A 643 -17.41 36.04 31.93
N PHE A 644 -17.79 36.00 30.64
CA PHE A 644 -16.83 35.67 29.59
C PHE A 644 -16.12 36.92 29.05
N GLY A 645 -14.79 36.85 28.89
CA GLY A 645 -13.98 37.89 28.23
C GLY A 645 -13.35 38.97 29.12
N ASN A 646 -13.25 38.78 30.45
CA ASN A 646 -12.72 39.82 31.36
C ASN A 646 -11.58 39.34 32.31
N THR A 647 -10.75 38.40 31.87
CA THR A 647 -9.52 38.06 32.59
C THR A 647 -8.33 38.81 31.96
N LYS A 648 -7.71 39.72 32.74
CA LYS A 648 -6.47 40.38 32.33
C LYS A 648 -5.38 39.32 32.15
N ARG A 649 -4.80 39.25 30.94
CA ARG A 649 -3.67 38.41 30.56
C ARG A 649 -2.50 38.53 31.56
N HIS A 650 -2.45 37.63 32.53
CA HIS A 650 -1.28 37.40 33.38
C HIS A 650 -1.10 35.90 33.64
N SER A 651 -0.66 35.15 32.63
CA SER A 651 0.45 34.19 32.69
C SER A 651 0.43 33.29 31.43
N ARG A 652 1.58 32.72 31.07
CA ARG A 652 1.75 31.88 29.88
C ARG A 652 1.41 30.41 30.20
N GLN A 653 0.12 30.09 30.38
CA GLN A 653 -0.43 28.73 30.45
C GLN A 653 -1.57 28.58 29.41
N ILE A 654 -1.80 27.36 28.94
CA ILE A 654 -2.72 26.96 27.86
C ILE A 654 -4.08 27.64 28.04
N SER A 655 -4.49 28.46 27.08
CA SER A 655 -5.78 29.16 27.09
C SER A 655 -6.75 28.42 26.18
N PHE A 656 -7.77 27.78 26.75
CA PHE A 656 -8.92 27.26 26.02
C PHE A 656 -9.65 28.42 25.30
N PRO A 657 -10.37 28.17 24.19
CA PRO A 657 -11.15 29.20 23.53
C PRO A 657 -12.18 29.78 24.50
N GLU A 658 -12.02 31.04 24.92
CA GLU A 658 -13.02 31.69 25.76
C GLU A 658 -14.33 31.85 24.95
N LEU A 659 -15.46 31.38 25.50
CA LEU A 659 -16.79 31.63 24.93
C LEU A 659 -16.99 33.15 24.77
N SER A 660 -17.09 33.66 23.56
CA SER A 660 -17.35 35.08 23.30
C SER A 660 -18.85 35.34 23.22
N GLN A 661 -19.32 36.41 23.87
CA GLN A 661 -20.72 36.83 23.76
C GLN A 661 -21.09 37.31 22.35
N THR A 662 -20.11 37.59 21.49
CA THR A 662 -20.31 38.11 20.12
C THR A 662 -20.02 37.08 19.03
N ALA A 663 -19.54 35.88 19.38
CA ALA A 663 -19.25 34.84 18.41
C ALA A 663 -20.52 34.04 18.08
N SER A 664 -20.63 33.62 16.82
CA SER A 664 -21.71 32.77 16.34
C SER A 664 -21.28 31.31 16.50
N TYR A 665 -21.96 30.56 17.36
CA TYR A 665 -21.67 29.17 17.65
C TYR A 665 -22.61 28.24 16.90
N GLN A 666 -22.08 27.16 16.34
CA GLN A 666 -22.87 26.05 15.81
C GLN A 666 -23.17 25.08 16.96
N PRO A 667 -24.43 24.97 17.44
CA PRO A 667 -24.74 24.00 18.47
C PRO A 667 -24.69 22.59 17.88
N LEU A 668 -24.00 21.70 18.58
CA LEU A 668 -23.84 20.30 18.22
C LEU A 668 -24.47 19.44 19.30
N ILE A 669 -25.23 18.42 18.90
CA ILE A 669 -25.84 17.47 19.85
C ILE A 669 -25.23 16.09 19.66
N ALA A 670 -24.97 15.42 20.79
CA ALA A 670 -24.59 14.02 20.82
C ALA A 670 -25.34 13.28 21.93
N TYR A 671 -25.61 11.99 21.74
CA TYR A 671 -26.21 11.14 22.77
C TYR A 671 -25.52 9.77 22.84
N GLY A 672 -25.59 9.13 24.01
CA GLY A 672 -25.00 7.82 24.21
C GLY A 672 -25.40 7.18 25.53
N ASP A 673 -24.79 6.04 25.82
CA ASP A 673 -25.05 5.27 27.04
C ASP A 673 -23.99 5.56 28.12
N LEU A 674 -24.34 5.34 29.37
CA LEU A 674 -23.45 5.31 30.53
C LEU A 674 -23.08 3.84 30.82
N ASN A 675 -21.87 3.58 31.27
CA ASN A 675 -21.50 2.23 31.74
C ASN A 675 -22.03 1.95 33.16
N SER A 676 -21.78 0.74 33.65
CA SER A 676 -22.18 0.31 35.00
C SER A 676 -21.58 1.12 36.15
N SER A 677 -20.55 1.94 35.89
CA SER A 677 -19.95 2.89 36.84
C SER A 677 -20.40 4.34 36.60
N ASN A 678 -21.52 4.57 35.92
CA ASN A 678 -22.06 5.89 35.60
C ASN A 678 -21.12 6.78 34.75
N ILE A 679 -20.18 6.16 34.02
CA ILE A 679 -19.23 6.85 33.14
C ILE A 679 -19.79 6.95 31.71
N ILE A 680 -19.63 8.12 31.10
CA ILE A 680 -19.97 8.43 29.71
C ILE A 680 -19.23 7.48 28.75
N MET A 681 -19.98 6.63 28.05
CA MET A 681 -19.45 5.80 26.96
C MET A 681 -19.45 6.58 25.65
N ARG A 682 -18.55 6.20 24.73
CA ARG A 682 -18.45 6.82 23.41
C ARG A 682 -19.77 6.67 22.62
N HIS A 683 -20.29 7.80 22.12
CA HIS A 683 -21.46 7.82 21.24
C HIS A 683 -21.20 7.12 19.88
N ALA A 684 -22.23 6.61 19.23
CA ALA A 684 -22.12 6.01 17.89
C ALA A 684 -21.74 7.04 16.81
N ARG A 685 -21.12 6.60 15.70
CA ARG A 685 -20.68 7.49 14.60
C ARG A 685 -21.80 8.36 14.00
N ASN A 686 -23.06 7.94 14.10
CA ASN A 686 -24.23 8.64 13.55
C ASN A 686 -25.04 9.39 14.63
N ALA A 687 -24.62 9.33 15.90
CA ALA A 687 -25.32 9.91 17.05
C ALA A 687 -24.93 11.37 17.33
N ARG A 688 -24.05 11.97 16.51
CA ARG A 688 -23.67 13.39 16.56
C ARG A 688 -24.26 14.12 15.36
N ARG A 689 -24.96 15.23 15.57
CA ARG A 689 -25.50 16.06 14.48
C ARG A 689 -25.40 17.56 14.80
N PRO A 690 -25.01 18.41 13.83
CA PRO A 690 -25.14 19.85 13.95
C PRO A 690 -26.61 20.26 13.87
N LEU A 691 -27.00 21.27 14.66
CA LEU A 691 -28.33 21.88 14.56
C LEU A 691 -28.40 22.83 13.36
N SER A 692 -29.57 23.05 12.79
CA SER A 692 -29.73 23.79 11.53
C SER A 692 -29.43 25.30 11.60
N LYS A 693 -29.12 25.83 12.79
CA LYS A 693 -28.97 27.27 13.04
C LYS A 693 -27.84 27.54 14.02
N ASN A 694 -26.98 28.49 13.67
CA ASN A 694 -26.01 29.06 14.60
C ASN A 694 -26.69 29.96 15.64
N VAL A 695 -26.16 29.97 16.85
CA VAL A 695 -26.69 30.72 18.00
C VAL A 695 -25.67 31.76 18.45
N LEU A 696 -26.17 32.95 18.76
CA LEU A 696 -25.42 34.02 19.43
C LEU A 696 -25.81 34.02 20.91
N LEU A 697 -24.83 33.95 21.81
CA LEU A 697 -25.09 33.84 23.25
C LEU A 697 -25.70 35.11 23.87
N ASN A 698 -25.63 36.25 23.17
CA ASN A 698 -26.23 37.51 23.60
C ASN A 698 -27.66 37.75 23.07
N GLN A 699 -28.26 36.77 22.39
CA GLN A 699 -29.63 36.84 21.86
C GLN A 699 -30.49 35.73 22.45
N SER A 700 -31.78 36.00 22.65
CA SER A 700 -32.72 34.99 23.12
C SER A 700 -33.23 34.15 21.96
N GLU A 701 -32.98 32.85 22.00
CA GLU A 701 -33.38 31.90 20.96
C GLU A 701 -33.86 30.58 21.56
N THR A 702 -34.74 29.87 20.85
CA THR A 702 -35.20 28.51 21.21
C THR A 702 -35.00 27.58 20.02
N ILE A 703 -34.37 26.43 20.26
CA ILE A 703 -34.18 25.35 19.29
C ILE A 703 -34.90 24.10 19.79
N ASN A 704 -35.83 23.60 18.98
CA ASN A 704 -36.50 22.32 19.20
C ASN A 704 -35.77 21.21 18.46
N VAL A 705 -35.45 20.13 19.17
CA VAL A 705 -34.81 18.92 18.64
C VAL A 705 -35.90 17.86 18.49
N ASP A 706 -36.60 17.88 17.35
CA ASP A 706 -37.68 16.92 17.03
C ASP A 706 -37.23 15.82 16.04
N GLU A 707 -37.94 14.70 16.04
CA GLU A 707 -37.69 13.45 15.27
C GLU A 707 -37.29 13.64 13.80
N SER A 708 -37.71 14.72 13.14
CA SER A 708 -37.28 15.02 11.75
C SER A 708 -35.77 15.26 11.58
N VAL A 709 -35.04 15.52 12.68
CA VAL A 709 -33.58 15.64 12.74
C VAL A 709 -32.91 14.29 13.08
N ILE A 710 -33.64 13.32 13.62
CA ILE A 710 -33.08 12.10 14.25
C ILE A 710 -33.52 10.79 13.56
N THR A 711 -34.66 10.71 12.87
CA THR A 711 -35.21 9.42 12.37
C THR A 711 -35.34 9.25 10.85
N THR A 712 -34.95 10.23 10.04
CA THR A 712 -34.77 9.98 8.61
C THR A 712 -33.29 9.72 8.31
N PRO A 713 -32.91 8.63 7.62
CA PRO A 713 -31.66 8.68 6.88
C PRO A 713 -31.77 9.94 6.04
N MET A 714 -30.89 10.92 6.26
CA MET A 714 -30.76 12.00 5.28
C MET A 714 -30.66 11.28 3.96
N PRO A 715 -31.52 11.63 2.99
CA PRO A 715 -31.37 11.04 1.69
C PRO A 715 -29.92 11.35 1.33
N ILE A 716 -29.15 10.28 1.13
CA ILE A 716 -28.42 10.20 -0.12
C ILE A 716 -29.53 10.47 -1.13
N THR A 717 -29.80 11.75 -1.38
CA THR A 717 -30.11 12.14 -2.72
C THR A 717 -28.83 11.66 -3.40
N THR A 718 -28.94 10.47 -3.94
CA THR A 718 -28.79 10.25 -5.35
C THR A 718 -29.42 11.45 -6.07
N VAL A 719 -28.83 12.64 -5.89
CA VAL A 719 -28.86 13.65 -6.91
C VAL A 719 -28.12 12.92 -7.98
N SER A 720 -28.92 12.53 -8.95
CA SER A 720 -28.46 12.15 -10.26
C SER A 720 -27.17 12.92 -10.54
N PRO A 721 -26.10 12.26 -10.94
CA PRO A 721 -24.87 12.91 -11.36
C PRO A 721 -25.08 13.84 -12.56
N ALA A 722 -26.30 14.07 -13.04
CA ALA A 722 -26.67 15.03 -14.07
C ALA A 722 -26.62 16.50 -13.61
N THR A 723 -25.45 17.02 -13.31
CA THR A 723 -25.19 18.46 -13.48
C THR A 723 -24.00 18.62 -14.41
N ASP A 724 -24.23 18.77 -15.72
CA ASP A 724 -23.19 19.01 -16.77
C ASP A 724 -22.50 20.36 -16.53
N ILE A 725 -21.71 20.45 -15.46
CA ILE A 725 -20.91 21.61 -15.10
C ILE A 725 -19.66 21.53 -15.94
N ARG A 726 -19.44 22.47 -16.87
CA ARG A 726 -18.21 22.54 -17.64
C ARG A 726 -17.33 23.64 -17.10
N VAL A 727 -16.08 23.32 -16.89
CA VAL A 727 -15.05 24.20 -16.37
C VAL A 727 -14.04 24.40 -17.47
N ASN A 728 -13.88 25.63 -17.93
CA ASN A 728 -12.82 26.02 -18.83
C ASN A 728 -11.90 26.98 -18.09
N VAL A 729 -10.66 26.54 -17.85
CA VAL A 729 -9.65 27.31 -17.16
C VAL A 729 -8.49 27.51 -18.11
N SER A 730 -8.21 28.75 -18.42
CA SER A 730 -7.05 29.11 -19.24
C SER A 730 -6.21 30.10 -18.49
N TRP A 731 -4.92 30.13 -18.74
CA TRP A 731 -4.10 31.24 -18.28
C TRP A 731 -3.11 31.66 -19.34
N THR A 732 -2.74 32.93 -19.28
CA THR A 732 -1.74 33.54 -20.14
C THR A 732 -0.72 34.27 -19.30
N TYR A 733 0.53 34.24 -19.74
CA TYR A 733 1.62 34.89 -19.03
C TYR A 733 2.12 36.08 -19.82
N THR A 734 2.02 37.28 -19.25
CA THR A 734 2.45 38.53 -19.88
C THR A 734 3.11 39.44 -18.86
N ASN A 735 4.33 39.92 -19.13
CA ASN A 735 5.05 40.90 -18.32
C ASN A 735 5.11 40.58 -16.80
N GLY A 736 5.35 39.32 -16.44
CA GLY A 736 5.46 38.92 -15.02
C GLY A 736 4.13 38.64 -14.32
N VAL A 737 3.01 38.77 -15.02
CA VAL A 737 1.64 38.52 -14.53
C VAL A 737 1.06 37.30 -15.23
N THR A 738 0.52 36.36 -14.46
CA THR A 738 -0.28 35.24 -14.96
C THR A 738 -1.76 35.62 -14.86
N ASP A 739 -2.41 35.87 -15.98
CA ASP A 739 -3.85 36.12 -16.08
C ASP A 739 -4.58 34.78 -16.23
N VAL A 740 -5.42 34.43 -15.26
CA VAL A 740 -6.18 33.18 -15.19
C VAL A 740 -7.66 33.46 -15.43
N LYS A 741 -8.23 32.83 -16.44
CA LYS A 741 -9.65 32.88 -16.77
C LYS A 741 -10.33 31.58 -16.36
N MET A 742 -11.30 31.66 -15.45
CA MET A 742 -12.09 30.51 -14.99
C MET A 742 -13.54 30.72 -15.40
N ILE A 743 -13.98 29.97 -16.40
CA ILE A 743 -15.33 30.03 -16.95
C ILE A 743 -16.04 28.73 -16.59
N ILE A 744 -17.13 28.82 -15.83
CA ILE A 744 -17.89 27.68 -15.33
C ILE A 744 -19.32 27.75 -15.87
N THR A 745 -19.72 26.77 -16.68
CA THR A 745 -21.10 26.64 -17.15
C THR A 745 -21.93 25.82 -16.19
N ASN A 746 -23.21 26.15 -16.02
CA ASN A 746 -24.18 25.41 -15.19
C ASN A 746 -23.85 25.34 -13.69
N LEU A 747 -23.08 26.30 -13.14
CA LEU A 747 -22.89 26.44 -11.70
C LEU A 747 -24.19 26.97 -11.06
N LYS A 748 -24.86 26.13 -10.25
CA LYS A 748 -26.15 26.50 -9.64
C LYS A 748 -25.95 27.33 -8.37
N ILE A 749 -27.02 27.98 -7.93
CA ILE A 749 -27.10 28.68 -6.65
C ILE A 749 -26.74 27.72 -5.50
N SER A 750 -26.06 28.25 -4.48
CA SER A 750 -25.54 27.51 -3.33
C SER A 750 -24.55 26.40 -3.71
N GLN A 751 -23.74 26.63 -4.75
CA GLN A 751 -22.65 25.74 -5.15
C GLN A 751 -21.32 26.49 -5.22
N TRP A 752 -20.24 25.74 -5.10
CA TRP A 752 -18.89 26.25 -5.28
C TRP A 752 -18.04 25.28 -6.07
N LEU A 753 -17.04 25.83 -6.76
CA LEU A 753 -16.04 25.10 -7.51
C LEU A 753 -14.66 25.61 -7.16
N ALA A 754 -13.73 24.69 -6.93
CA ALA A 754 -12.37 25.00 -6.50
C ALA A 754 -11.33 24.46 -7.48
N ILE A 755 -10.24 25.22 -7.64
CA ILE A 755 -9.03 24.79 -8.33
C ILE A 755 -7.84 24.94 -7.40
N GLY A 756 -7.18 23.82 -7.13
CA GLY A 756 -5.93 23.74 -6.39
C GLY A 756 -4.73 23.67 -7.34
N LEU A 757 -3.63 24.31 -6.97
CA LEU A 757 -2.34 24.15 -7.63
C LEU A 757 -1.38 23.47 -6.65
N SER A 758 -1.13 22.17 -6.83
CA SER A 758 -0.27 21.36 -5.95
C SER A 758 1.01 20.90 -6.65
N THR A 759 2.06 20.59 -5.90
CA THR A 759 3.27 19.94 -6.45
C THR A 759 3.18 18.41 -6.47
N ASP A 760 2.18 17.82 -5.81
CA ASP A 760 1.91 16.39 -5.74
C ASP A 760 0.45 16.06 -6.12
N ASP A 761 0.01 14.82 -5.89
CA ASP A 761 -1.35 14.35 -6.16
C ASP A 761 -2.28 14.48 -4.94
N SER A 762 -1.84 15.18 -3.91
CA SER A 762 -2.58 15.49 -2.70
C SER A 762 -2.79 17.00 -2.59
N MET A 763 -3.86 17.41 -1.92
CA MET A 763 -4.06 18.82 -1.55
C MET A 763 -3.51 18.97 -0.14
N GLY A 764 -2.20 19.19 -0.01
CA GLY A 764 -1.53 19.52 1.24
C GLY A 764 -1.58 21.03 1.50
N GLN A 765 -0.44 21.62 1.86
CA GLN A 765 -0.26 23.07 2.07
C GLN A 765 -0.28 23.88 0.76
N ASP A 766 -1.29 23.67 -0.07
CA ASP A 766 -1.38 24.20 -1.43
C ASP A 766 -2.36 25.37 -1.54
N HIS A 767 -2.23 26.17 -2.61
CA HIS A 767 -3.15 27.26 -2.91
C HIS A 767 -4.40 26.75 -3.60
N VAL A 768 -5.56 27.26 -3.15
CA VAL A 768 -6.88 26.91 -3.67
C VAL A 768 -7.63 28.16 -4.06
N PHE A 769 -8.22 28.20 -5.25
CA PHE A 769 -9.06 29.30 -5.73
C PHE A 769 -10.48 28.79 -5.84
N ILE A 770 -11.42 29.39 -5.11
CA ILE A 770 -12.80 28.90 -5.01
C ILE A 770 -13.75 29.96 -5.56
N CYS A 771 -14.50 29.58 -6.60
CA CYS A 771 -15.59 30.33 -7.20
C CYS A 771 -16.91 29.87 -6.57
N GLN A 772 -17.63 30.77 -5.92
CA GLN A 772 -18.83 30.51 -5.13
C GLN A 772 -20.05 31.20 -5.76
N HIS A 773 -21.18 30.51 -5.83
CA HIS A 773 -22.46 31.06 -6.30
C HIS A 773 -23.45 31.13 -5.12
N PHE A 774 -23.64 32.34 -4.60
CA PHE A 774 -24.44 32.57 -3.40
C PHE A 774 -25.96 32.56 -3.67
N ALA A 775 -26.73 32.46 -2.58
CA ALA A 775 -28.20 32.43 -2.61
C ALA A 775 -28.84 33.68 -3.25
N ASP A 776 -28.15 34.83 -3.20
CA ASP A 776 -28.56 36.09 -3.81
C ASP A 776 -28.21 36.20 -5.30
N ASN A 777 -27.79 35.08 -5.92
CA ASN A 777 -27.39 34.98 -7.33
C ASN A 777 -26.13 35.82 -7.68
N THR A 778 -25.27 36.06 -6.69
CA THR A 778 -23.94 36.68 -6.90
C THR A 778 -22.84 35.62 -6.98
N ILE A 779 -21.75 35.97 -7.67
CA ILE A 779 -20.54 35.14 -7.79
C ILE A 779 -19.42 35.81 -7.00
N SER A 780 -18.65 35.02 -6.25
CA SER A 780 -17.49 35.47 -5.50
C SER A 780 -16.33 34.52 -5.71
N LEU A 781 -15.15 35.06 -6.00
CA LEU A 781 -13.91 34.33 -6.15
C LEU A 781 -12.96 34.67 -5.01
N GLN A 782 -12.52 33.65 -4.28
CA GLN A 782 -11.63 33.83 -3.15
C GLN A 782 -10.44 32.85 -3.20
N ARG A 783 -9.29 33.31 -2.71
CA ARG A 783 -8.09 32.49 -2.52
C ARG A 783 -8.11 31.91 -1.12
N PHE A 784 -7.80 30.62 -1.02
CA PHE A 784 -7.69 29.87 0.21
C PHE A 784 -6.36 29.10 0.26
N VAL A 785 -5.99 28.65 1.45
CA VAL A 785 -4.89 27.73 1.72
C VAL A 785 -5.35 26.61 2.64
N ASN A 786 -4.76 25.43 2.49
CA ASN A 786 -5.12 24.27 3.30
C ASN A 786 -3.95 23.85 4.20
N PRO A 787 -3.88 24.26 5.48
CA PRO A 787 -2.70 24.07 6.31
C PRO A 787 -2.36 22.60 6.63
N ASP A 788 -3.37 21.71 6.73
CA ASP A 788 -3.21 20.33 7.22
C ASP A 788 -3.76 19.25 6.27
N GLY A 789 -4.10 19.61 5.02
CA GLY A 789 -4.57 18.70 3.98
C GLY A 789 -5.97 18.09 4.17
N HIS A 790 -6.53 18.16 5.37
CA HIS A 790 -7.81 17.56 5.75
C HIS A 790 -8.79 18.50 6.48
N ALA A 791 -8.42 19.77 6.66
CA ALA A 791 -9.23 20.78 7.36
C ALA A 791 -10.02 21.70 6.39
N ARG A 792 -10.89 22.56 6.93
CA ARG A 792 -11.57 23.60 6.14
C ARG A 792 -10.53 24.60 5.60
N PRO A 793 -10.55 24.98 4.32
CA PRO A 793 -9.58 25.92 3.77
C PRO A 793 -9.68 27.28 4.48
N GLU A 794 -8.54 27.87 4.82
CA GLU A 794 -8.45 29.19 5.43
C GLU A 794 -8.38 30.28 4.35
N LEU A 795 -9.08 31.39 4.57
CA LEU A 795 -9.13 32.50 3.61
C LEU A 795 -7.76 33.19 3.53
N ALA A 796 -7.22 33.28 2.32
CA ALA A 796 -5.86 33.73 2.03
C ALA A 796 -5.81 34.85 0.98
N ASN A 797 -6.73 35.81 1.07
CA ASN A 797 -6.82 36.92 0.13
C ASN A 797 -5.74 37.99 0.35
N ASP A 798 -5.15 38.08 1.55
CA ASP A 798 -4.14 39.09 1.87
C ASP A 798 -2.73 38.65 1.39
N PRO A 799 -2.08 39.40 0.47
CA PRO A 799 -0.72 39.12 0.02
C PRO A 799 0.32 39.04 1.15
N ALA A 800 0.06 39.71 2.29
CA ALA A 800 0.95 39.70 3.44
C ALA A 800 1.06 38.31 4.12
N ASN A 801 0.06 37.44 3.95
CA ASN A 801 -0.03 36.16 4.64
C ASN A 801 0.51 34.97 3.83
N VAL A 802 0.51 35.04 2.50
CA VAL A 802 0.72 33.86 1.63
C VAL A 802 1.67 34.08 0.45
N GLY A 803 2.19 35.28 0.26
CA GLY A 803 3.07 35.60 -0.88
C GLY A 803 2.34 35.62 -2.22
N GLY A 804 2.85 36.45 -3.15
CA GLY A 804 2.20 36.71 -4.43
C GLY A 804 0.93 37.59 -4.32
N THR A 805 0.75 38.50 -5.27
CA THR A 805 -0.44 39.34 -5.39
C THR A 805 -1.54 38.57 -6.12
N PHE A 806 -2.71 38.44 -5.49
CA PHE A 806 -3.94 37.88 -6.07
C PHE A 806 -4.95 39.03 -6.26
N ASN A 807 -5.31 39.31 -7.51
CA ASN A 807 -6.33 40.31 -7.83
C ASN A 807 -7.42 39.68 -8.69
N VAL A 808 -8.67 39.76 -8.22
CA VAL A 808 -9.84 39.36 -8.99
C VAL A 808 -10.03 40.30 -10.17
N SER A 809 -10.13 39.76 -11.38
CA SER A 809 -10.36 40.54 -12.60
C SER A 809 -11.83 40.51 -13.05
N GLN A 810 -12.56 39.41 -12.80
CA GLN A 810 -13.99 39.30 -13.11
C GLN A 810 -14.74 38.36 -12.17
N GLU A 811 -15.87 38.83 -11.63
CA GLU A 811 -16.87 38.05 -10.91
C GLU A 811 -18.24 38.32 -11.53
N LYS A 812 -18.71 37.43 -12.41
CA LYS A 812 -19.93 37.68 -13.18
C LYS A 812 -20.72 36.42 -13.43
N PHE A 813 -22.04 36.47 -13.28
CA PHE A 813 -22.93 35.41 -13.73
C PHE A 813 -23.83 35.92 -14.86
N GLU A 814 -23.68 35.38 -16.06
CA GLU A 814 -24.52 35.70 -17.21
C GLU A 814 -24.88 34.45 -18.00
N ASN A 815 -26.15 34.33 -18.41
CA ASN A 815 -26.64 33.24 -19.26
C ASN A 815 -26.30 31.83 -18.76
N GLY A 816 -26.27 31.62 -17.43
CA GLY A 816 -25.93 30.32 -16.83
C GLY A 816 -24.43 30.03 -16.78
N VAL A 817 -23.58 31.03 -17.02
CA VAL A 817 -22.11 30.93 -16.99
C VAL A 817 -21.55 31.85 -15.91
N ALA A 818 -20.77 31.29 -15.00
CA ALA A 818 -20.00 32.01 -13.99
C ALA A 818 -18.58 32.30 -14.52
N HIS A 819 -18.19 33.57 -14.50
CA HIS A 819 -16.86 34.08 -14.79
C HIS A 819 -16.17 34.42 -13.46
N CYS A 820 -15.04 33.76 -13.21
CA CYS A 820 -14.24 33.86 -11.99
C CYS A 820 -12.76 34.07 -12.37
N ASP A 821 -12.49 35.20 -13.01
CA ASP A 821 -11.16 35.50 -13.56
C ASP A 821 -10.30 36.22 -12.51
N PHE A 822 -9.00 35.93 -12.50
CA PHE A 822 -8.04 36.53 -11.56
C PHE A 822 -6.63 36.59 -12.13
N THR A 823 -5.82 37.48 -11.57
CA THR A 823 -4.41 37.64 -11.93
C THR A 823 -3.51 37.29 -10.75
N LEU A 824 -2.39 36.63 -11.05
CA LEU A 824 -1.32 36.32 -10.10
C LEU A 824 -0.03 37.03 -10.51
N SER A 825 0.62 37.74 -9.59
CA SER A 825 1.88 38.47 -9.84
C SER A 825 2.75 38.57 -8.58
N ASN A 826 3.95 39.14 -8.69
CA ASN A 826 4.88 39.39 -7.57
C ASN A 826 5.26 38.16 -6.74
N PHE A 827 5.61 37.08 -7.42
CA PHE A 827 6.21 35.90 -6.79
C PHE A 827 7.65 36.23 -6.34
N GLY A 828 7.96 36.14 -5.04
CA GLY A 828 9.32 36.27 -4.50
C GLY A 828 9.73 37.60 -3.87
N ASN A 829 8.81 38.51 -3.49
CA ASN A 829 9.20 39.86 -3.03
C ASN A 829 8.51 40.39 -1.76
N THR A 830 8.43 39.59 -0.70
CA THR A 830 8.09 40.08 0.65
C THR A 830 9.27 39.95 1.61
N ARG A 831 10.15 40.96 1.62
CA ARG A 831 11.00 41.23 2.80
C ARG A 831 10.18 42.03 3.81
N ARG A 832 9.67 41.38 4.89
CA ARG A 832 9.72 41.86 6.30
C ARG A 832 8.80 41.10 7.28
N HIS A 833 9.42 40.69 8.39
CA HIS A 833 8.96 40.71 9.79
C HIS A 833 7.46 40.51 10.13
N SER A 834 7.01 39.27 10.20
CA SER A 834 5.99 38.84 11.18
C SER A 834 6.11 37.34 11.44
N ARG A 835 5.93 36.91 12.69
CA ARG A 835 5.97 35.50 13.12
C ARG A 835 4.61 34.83 12.90
N GLN A 836 4.20 34.62 11.65
CA GLN A 836 2.99 33.84 11.33
C GLN A 836 3.18 33.09 10.01
N ILE A 837 3.04 31.75 10.10
CA ILE A 837 2.73 30.75 9.07
C ILE A 837 3.43 30.92 7.70
N SER A 838 4.46 30.10 7.44
CA SER A 838 5.12 30.02 6.14
C SER A 838 4.42 29.02 5.22
N PHE A 839 3.56 29.50 4.32
CA PHE A 839 3.00 28.71 3.23
C PHE A 839 4.00 28.61 2.05
N PRO A 840 4.01 27.52 1.26
CA PRO A 840 4.90 27.40 0.11
C PRO A 840 4.54 28.45 -0.96
N GLU A 841 5.51 29.29 -1.30
CA GLU A 841 5.30 30.38 -2.26
C GLU A 841 5.07 29.82 -3.68
N LEU A 842 4.01 30.30 -4.36
CA LEU A 842 3.79 30.00 -5.78
C LEU A 842 5.01 30.46 -6.59
N SER A 843 5.50 29.61 -7.49
CA SER A 843 6.64 29.91 -8.35
C SER A 843 6.29 29.73 -9.81
N GLN A 844 6.72 30.68 -10.65
CA GLN A 844 6.49 30.61 -12.09
C GLN A 844 7.28 29.49 -12.78
N THR A 845 8.29 28.92 -12.11
CA THR A 845 9.18 27.88 -12.66
C THR A 845 8.90 26.48 -12.15
N VAL A 846 7.98 26.33 -11.20
CA VAL A 846 7.62 25.02 -10.61
C VAL A 846 6.43 24.44 -11.37
N PRO A 847 6.51 23.18 -11.82
CA PRO A 847 5.38 22.52 -12.46
C PRO A 847 4.36 22.07 -11.41
N TYR A 848 3.13 22.59 -11.51
CA TYR A 848 2.02 22.28 -10.61
C TYR A 848 1.04 21.30 -11.25
N GLN A 849 0.50 20.37 -10.47
CA GLN A 849 -0.64 19.57 -10.84
C GLN A 849 -1.93 20.34 -10.49
N PRO A 850 -2.80 20.69 -11.47
CA PRO A 850 -4.08 21.30 -11.15
C PRO A 850 -5.05 20.24 -10.64
N LEU A 851 -5.72 20.57 -9.53
CA LEU A 851 -6.66 19.71 -8.83
C LEU A 851 -8.03 20.42 -8.81
N ILE A 852 -9.11 19.73 -9.16
CA ILE A 852 -10.46 20.33 -9.22
C ILE A 852 -11.34 19.68 -8.16
N ALA A 853 -12.10 20.50 -7.43
CA ALA A 853 -13.13 20.04 -6.50
C ALA A 853 -14.43 20.84 -6.65
N PHE A 854 -15.56 20.22 -6.32
CA PHE A 854 -16.88 20.84 -6.40
C PHE A 854 -17.73 20.48 -5.16
N GLY A 855 -18.52 21.43 -4.68
CA GLY A 855 -19.40 21.22 -3.53
C GLY A 855 -20.55 22.22 -3.44
N PHE A 856 -21.21 22.20 -2.29
CA PHE A 856 -22.37 23.03 -1.99
C PHE A 856 -22.04 24.06 -0.92
N LEU A 857 -22.80 25.15 -0.91
CA LEU A 857 -22.79 26.13 0.16
C LEU A 857 -23.97 25.84 1.10
N ASP A 858 -23.77 26.02 2.40
CA ASP A 858 -24.87 25.96 3.36
C ASP A 858 -25.72 27.24 3.34
N SER A 859 -26.75 27.29 4.18
CA SER A 859 -27.64 28.44 4.34
C SER A 859 -26.95 29.70 4.85
N SER A 860 -25.74 29.59 5.40
CA SER A 860 -24.89 30.68 5.86
C SER A 860 -23.81 31.09 4.83
N ASN A 861 -23.90 30.58 3.59
CA ASN A 861 -22.92 30.76 2.52
C ASN A 861 -21.52 30.17 2.84
N ALA A 862 -21.43 29.25 3.79
CA ALA A 862 -20.20 28.56 4.13
C ALA A 862 -20.00 27.30 3.26
N LEU A 863 -18.72 26.94 3.03
CA LEU A 863 -18.32 25.81 2.19
C LEU A 863 -18.68 24.48 2.87
N ILE A 864 -19.57 23.69 2.27
CA ILE A 864 -19.84 22.30 2.70
C ILE A 864 -18.78 21.39 2.10
N ARG A 865 -18.32 20.42 2.90
CA ARG A 865 -17.35 19.40 2.48
C ARG A 865 -17.83 18.65 1.22
N HIS A 866 -17.01 18.65 0.18
CA HIS A 866 -17.24 17.87 -1.03
C HIS A 866 -17.04 16.35 -0.80
N SER A 867 -17.66 15.52 -1.65
CA SER A 867 -17.49 14.05 -1.60
C SER A 867 -16.18 13.61 -2.29
N GLN A 868 -15.76 12.36 -2.07
CA GLN A 868 -14.58 11.79 -2.74
C GLN A 868 -14.76 11.71 -4.28
N ASN A 869 -16.00 11.59 -4.76
CA ASN A 869 -16.32 11.54 -6.20
C ASN A 869 -16.43 12.94 -6.82
N ALA A 870 -16.36 14.00 -6.01
CA ALA A 870 -16.44 15.39 -6.42
C ALA A 870 -15.07 16.09 -6.41
N ARG A 871 -13.98 15.31 -6.50
CA ARG A 871 -12.60 15.79 -6.65
C ARG A 871 -11.85 14.99 -7.72
N THR A 872 -10.95 15.63 -8.45
CA THR A 872 -10.07 14.93 -9.40
C THR A 872 -8.71 15.61 -9.51
N ALA A 873 -7.66 14.80 -9.72
CA ALA A 873 -6.35 15.29 -10.15
C ALA A 873 -6.27 15.20 -11.67
N LEU A 874 -5.83 16.27 -12.32
CA LEU A 874 -5.56 16.22 -13.76
C LEU A 874 -4.27 15.42 -14.01
N SER A 875 -4.07 14.91 -15.23
CA SER A 875 -2.97 13.98 -15.52
C SER A 875 -1.64 14.64 -15.91
N GLU A 876 -1.64 15.94 -16.16
CA GLU A 876 -0.48 16.68 -16.65
C GLU A 876 -0.17 17.86 -15.73
N LYS A 877 1.12 18.01 -15.37
CA LYS A 877 1.59 19.17 -14.61
C LYS A 877 1.80 20.34 -15.55
N VAL A 878 1.44 21.53 -15.09
CA VAL A 878 1.47 22.77 -15.86
C VAL A 878 2.39 23.80 -15.25
N LEU A 879 2.92 24.69 -16.09
CA LEU A 879 3.74 25.83 -15.67
C LEU A 879 2.94 27.13 -15.77
N LEU A 880 3.01 27.97 -14.75
CA LEU A 880 2.28 29.25 -14.69
C LEU A 880 2.85 30.34 -15.63
N ASN A 881 4.05 30.12 -16.17
CA ASN A 881 4.69 31.01 -17.14
C ASN A 881 4.44 30.64 -18.61
N ARG A 882 3.61 29.62 -18.88
CA ARG A 882 3.21 29.20 -20.23
C ARG A 882 1.69 29.34 -20.38
N ALA A 883 1.27 29.68 -21.58
CA ALA A 883 -0.15 29.69 -21.90
C ALA A 883 -0.68 28.26 -21.99
N GLU A 884 -1.73 27.97 -21.23
CA GLU A 884 -2.37 26.65 -21.18
C GLU A 884 -3.89 26.82 -21.13
N THR A 885 -4.62 25.78 -21.53
CA THR A 885 -6.08 25.75 -21.46
C THR A 885 -6.56 24.36 -21.05
N ILE A 886 -7.36 24.30 -20.00
CA ILE A 886 -7.90 23.11 -19.37
C ILE A 886 -9.43 23.15 -19.49
N VAL A 887 -10.01 22.11 -20.09
CA VAL A 887 -11.46 21.93 -20.17
C VAL A 887 -11.86 20.65 -19.43
N TYR A 888 -12.75 20.77 -18.44
CA TYR A 888 -13.18 19.66 -17.59
C TYR A 888 -14.70 19.69 -17.34
N ASN A 889 -15.38 18.54 -17.47
CA ASN A 889 -16.83 18.44 -17.26
C ASN A 889 -17.13 17.61 -16.00
N ILE A 890 -17.74 18.24 -15.00
CA ILE A 890 -18.22 17.67 -13.74
C ILE A 890 -19.69 17.27 -13.96
N GLY A 891 -20.13 16.12 -13.44
CA GLY A 891 -21.50 15.62 -13.58
C GLY A 891 -21.80 14.84 -14.86
N SER A 892 -20.82 14.08 -15.33
CA SER A 892 -21.09 12.85 -16.04
C SER A 892 -20.50 11.69 -15.23
N THR A 893 -21.25 11.10 -14.28
CA THR A 893 -21.09 9.64 -14.21
C THR A 893 -21.62 9.13 -15.55
N GLY A 894 -20.79 8.40 -16.27
CA GLY A 894 -20.91 8.33 -17.71
C GLY A 894 -22.27 7.84 -18.21
N SER A 895 -22.98 8.71 -18.94
CA SER A 895 -23.99 8.25 -19.89
C SER A 895 -23.42 8.18 -21.30
N ASP A 896 -22.52 9.09 -21.72
CA ASP A 896 -21.95 9.00 -23.06
C ASP A 896 -20.52 8.43 -23.10
N SER A 897 -19.73 8.50 -22.03
CA SER A 897 -18.33 8.02 -22.07
C SER A 897 -18.17 6.56 -21.62
N THR A 898 -18.69 6.15 -20.47
CA THR A 898 -18.59 4.74 -20.04
C THR A 898 -19.53 3.81 -20.81
N ALA A 899 -20.59 4.33 -21.44
CA ALA A 899 -21.46 3.54 -22.30
C ALA A 899 -20.71 2.96 -23.51
N LEU A 900 -19.80 3.72 -24.12
CA LEU A 900 -18.96 3.22 -25.22
C LEU A 900 -18.02 2.10 -24.75
N MET A 901 -17.44 2.23 -23.55
CA MET A 901 -16.60 1.20 -22.94
C MET A 901 -17.41 -0.06 -22.59
N LYS A 902 -18.60 0.10 -21.99
CA LYS A 902 -19.52 -1.02 -21.69
C LYS A 902 -20.00 -1.70 -22.97
N ALA A 903 -20.36 -0.93 -23.99
CA ALA A 903 -20.72 -1.44 -25.31
C ALA A 903 -19.57 -2.21 -25.97
N HIS A 904 -18.33 -1.72 -25.87
CA HIS A 904 -17.14 -2.47 -26.30
C HIS A 904 -17.07 -3.83 -25.62
N GLY A 905 -17.17 -3.88 -24.28
CA GLY A 905 -17.13 -5.14 -23.53
C GLY A 905 -18.25 -6.11 -23.90
N ILE A 906 -19.49 -5.63 -24.00
CA ILE A 906 -20.68 -6.42 -24.37
C ILE A 906 -20.51 -7.03 -25.77
N ILE A 907 -20.10 -6.22 -26.75
CA ILE A 907 -19.90 -6.68 -28.13
C ILE A 907 -18.75 -7.70 -28.21
N MET A 908 -17.64 -7.48 -27.49
CA MET A 908 -16.50 -8.41 -27.46
C MET A 908 -16.88 -9.75 -26.84
N ILE A 909 -17.64 -9.75 -25.73
CA ILE A 909 -18.14 -10.99 -25.12
C ILE A 909 -19.03 -11.74 -26.10
N PHE A 910 -20.03 -11.08 -26.69
CA PHE A 910 -20.93 -11.75 -27.62
C PHE A 910 -20.20 -12.34 -28.84
N ALA A 911 -19.29 -11.56 -29.44
CA ALA A 911 -18.53 -11.99 -30.60
C ALA A 911 -17.63 -13.21 -30.28
N TRP A 912 -16.83 -13.14 -29.22
CA TRP A 912 -15.80 -14.15 -28.95
C TRP A 912 -16.31 -15.36 -28.17
N ILE A 913 -17.28 -15.18 -27.26
CA ILE A 913 -17.83 -16.29 -26.47
C ILE A 913 -18.90 -17.05 -27.25
N VAL A 914 -19.82 -16.38 -27.96
CA VAL A 914 -20.95 -17.05 -28.62
C VAL A 914 -20.62 -17.40 -30.07
N LEU A 915 -20.23 -16.42 -30.88
CA LEU A 915 -20.13 -16.60 -32.33
C LEU A 915 -18.87 -17.38 -32.74
N VAL A 916 -17.70 -17.08 -32.15
CA VAL A 916 -16.44 -17.76 -32.49
C VAL A 916 -16.48 -19.24 -32.10
N SER A 917 -16.88 -19.55 -30.86
CA SER A 917 -16.96 -20.93 -30.36
C SER A 917 -17.89 -21.79 -31.23
N THR A 918 -19.09 -21.30 -31.53
CA THR A 918 -20.07 -21.95 -32.41
C THR A 918 -19.54 -22.13 -33.83
N GLY A 919 -18.87 -21.10 -34.38
CA GLY A 919 -18.34 -21.16 -35.73
C GLY A 919 -17.14 -22.10 -35.88
N ILE A 920 -16.28 -22.24 -34.87
CA ILE A 920 -15.19 -23.22 -34.84
C ILE A 920 -15.74 -24.65 -34.77
N LEU A 921 -16.69 -24.92 -33.87
CA LEU A 921 -17.33 -26.23 -33.76
C LEU A 921 -18.00 -26.64 -35.07
N THR A 922 -18.68 -25.70 -35.74
CA THR A 922 -19.33 -25.94 -37.03
C THR A 922 -18.31 -26.30 -38.12
N ALA A 923 -17.22 -25.54 -38.26
CA ALA A 923 -16.20 -25.81 -39.27
C ALA A 923 -15.47 -27.15 -39.05
N ARG A 924 -15.24 -27.53 -37.79
CA ARG A 924 -14.49 -28.74 -37.44
C ARG A 924 -15.34 -30.00 -37.58
N TYR A 925 -16.53 -30.03 -36.98
CA TYR A 925 -17.29 -31.28 -36.82
C TYR A 925 -18.40 -31.48 -37.85
N PHE A 926 -18.82 -30.42 -38.56
CA PHE A 926 -19.94 -30.49 -39.52
C PHE A 926 -19.51 -30.47 -40.99
N LYS A 927 -18.21 -30.25 -41.27
CA LYS A 927 -17.67 -30.30 -42.64
C LYS A 927 -17.96 -31.63 -43.34
N LYS A 928 -17.78 -32.76 -42.63
CA LYS A 928 -18.07 -34.11 -43.14
C LYS A 928 -19.53 -34.53 -43.00
N SER A 929 -20.28 -33.91 -42.09
CA SER A 929 -21.67 -34.30 -41.80
C SER A 929 -22.70 -33.62 -42.70
N TRP A 930 -22.40 -32.43 -43.25
CA TRP A 930 -23.29 -31.72 -44.20
C TRP A 930 -22.64 -31.39 -45.55
N PRO A 931 -22.15 -32.38 -46.33
CA PRO A 931 -21.53 -32.12 -47.62
C PRO A 931 -22.56 -31.86 -48.75
N THR A 932 -23.74 -32.50 -48.69
CA THR A 932 -24.74 -32.48 -49.77
C THR A 932 -25.83 -31.42 -49.61
N ARG A 933 -26.09 -30.97 -48.38
CA ARG A 933 -27.03 -29.87 -48.13
C ARG A 933 -26.36 -28.55 -48.50
N LYS A 934 -26.93 -27.84 -49.47
CA LYS A 934 -26.45 -26.54 -49.94
C LYS A 934 -27.44 -25.44 -49.57
N ILE A 935 -26.92 -24.32 -49.09
CA ILE A 935 -27.65 -23.06 -48.95
C ILE A 935 -26.98 -22.07 -49.90
N CYS A 936 -27.73 -21.46 -50.81
CA CYS A 936 -27.20 -20.56 -51.85
C CYS A 936 -26.04 -21.19 -52.66
N GLY A 937 -26.15 -22.48 -53.01
CA GLY A 937 -25.13 -23.20 -53.79
C GLY A 937 -23.84 -23.56 -53.05
N LYS A 938 -23.70 -23.23 -51.76
CA LYS A 938 -22.55 -23.57 -50.90
C LYS A 938 -22.95 -24.55 -49.80
N ALA A 939 -22.03 -25.41 -49.35
CA ALA A 939 -22.30 -26.36 -48.26
C ALA A 939 -22.76 -25.63 -46.97
N VAL A 940 -23.76 -26.19 -46.28
CA VAL A 940 -24.39 -25.56 -45.10
C VAL A 940 -23.36 -25.19 -44.02
N TRP A 941 -22.44 -26.09 -43.68
CA TRP A 941 -21.41 -25.83 -42.66
C TRP A 941 -20.54 -24.62 -43.03
N PHE A 942 -20.24 -24.46 -44.32
CA PHE A 942 -19.38 -23.41 -44.84
C PHE A 942 -20.11 -22.07 -44.84
N ALA A 943 -21.40 -22.08 -45.19
CA ALA A 943 -22.25 -20.89 -45.10
C ALA A 943 -22.36 -20.40 -43.65
N ILE A 944 -22.64 -21.30 -42.69
CA ILE A 944 -22.75 -20.95 -41.26
C ILE A 944 -21.42 -20.41 -40.73
N HIS A 945 -20.31 -21.15 -40.93
CA HIS A 945 -19.01 -20.70 -40.45
C HIS A 945 -18.61 -19.34 -41.02
N ARG A 946 -18.76 -19.15 -42.34
CA ARG A 946 -18.43 -17.88 -43.00
C ARG A 946 -19.26 -16.72 -42.45
N THR A 947 -20.57 -16.91 -42.30
CA THR A 947 -21.46 -15.86 -41.78
C THR A 947 -21.09 -15.50 -40.35
N LEU A 948 -20.93 -16.49 -39.46
CA LEU A 948 -20.57 -16.25 -38.06
C LEU A 948 -19.21 -15.54 -37.94
N MET A 949 -18.18 -15.99 -38.65
CA MET A 949 -16.84 -15.39 -38.59
C MET A 949 -16.78 -13.99 -39.20
N THR A 950 -17.57 -13.73 -40.24
CA THR A 950 -17.69 -12.37 -40.82
C THR A 950 -18.35 -11.43 -39.83
N SER A 951 -19.41 -11.87 -39.14
CA SER A 951 -20.04 -11.10 -38.07
C SER A 951 -19.08 -10.80 -36.92
N VAL A 952 -18.25 -11.77 -36.51
CA VAL A 952 -17.21 -11.56 -35.48
C VAL A 952 -16.23 -10.48 -35.89
N ALA A 953 -15.73 -10.51 -37.13
CA ALA A 953 -14.78 -9.52 -37.62
C ALA A 953 -15.40 -8.10 -37.61
N ILE A 954 -16.64 -7.95 -38.09
CA ILE A 954 -17.35 -6.67 -38.10
C ILE A 954 -17.60 -6.16 -36.68
N LEU A 955 -18.13 -7.01 -35.80
CA LEU A 955 -18.42 -6.65 -34.41
C LEU A 955 -17.15 -6.28 -33.63
N THR A 956 -16.04 -7.01 -33.86
CA THR A 956 -14.74 -6.71 -33.24
C THR A 956 -14.20 -5.36 -33.70
N LEU A 957 -14.34 -5.02 -34.99
CA LEU A 957 -13.96 -3.71 -35.52
C LEU A 957 -14.83 -2.58 -34.95
N ILE A 958 -16.14 -2.77 -34.87
CA ILE A 958 -17.06 -1.79 -34.25
C ILE A 958 -16.66 -1.58 -32.79
N ALA A 959 -16.49 -2.65 -32.02
CA ALA A 959 -16.07 -2.56 -30.62
C ALA A 959 -14.71 -1.87 -30.45
N PHE A 960 -13.76 -2.12 -31.36
CA PHE A 960 -12.47 -1.44 -31.36
C PHE A 960 -12.62 0.07 -31.61
N ILE A 961 -13.45 0.48 -32.56
CA ILE A 961 -13.75 1.90 -32.80
C ILE A 961 -14.38 2.53 -31.56
N LEU A 962 -15.33 1.86 -30.91
CA LEU A 962 -15.96 2.37 -29.69
C LEU A 962 -14.94 2.66 -28.58
N ILE A 963 -13.98 1.75 -28.35
CA ILE A 963 -12.97 1.97 -27.29
C ILE A 963 -11.93 3.03 -27.69
N LEU A 964 -11.58 3.15 -28.98
CA LEU A 964 -10.72 4.22 -29.47
C LEU A 964 -11.36 5.60 -29.31
N VAL A 965 -12.65 5.72 -29.64
CA VAL A 965 -13.42 6.94 -29.45
C VAL A 965 -13.51 7.28 -27.97
N TYR A 966 -13.79 6.29 -27.12
CA TYR A 966 -13.81 6.47 -25.67
C TYR A 966 -12.47 6.98 -25.12
N LYS A 967 -11.34 6.42 -25.57
CA LYS A 967 -9.99 6.83 -25.17
C LYS A 967 -9.44 8.01 -25.95
N LYS A 968 -10.23 8.66 -26.81
CA LYS A 968 -9.79 9.78 -27.68
C LYS A 968 -8.50 9.48 -28.46
N GLY A 969 -8.29 8.22 -28.84
CA GLY A 969 -7.09 7.76 -29.55
C GLY A 969 -5.82 7.66 -28.71
N GLN A 970 -5.87 7.91 -27.40
CA GLN A 970 -4.70 7.81 -26.52
C GLN A 970 -4.45 6.36 -26.09
N TRP A 971 -3.18 5.93 -26.10
CA TRP A 971 -2.79 4.62 -25.60
C TRP A 971 -2.66 4.61 -24.07
N ILE A 972 -2.86 3.46 -23.45
CA ILE A 972 -2.82 3.31 -21.99
C ILE A 972 -1.37 3.39 -21.45
N SER A 973 -1.17 4.04 -20.31
CA SER A 973 0.16 4.18 -19.68
C SER A 973 0.66 2.86 -19.08
N GLN A 974 1.97 2.60 -19.19
CA GLN A 974 2.63 1.40 -18.65
C GLN A 974 2.56 1.30 -17.11
N LYS A 975 2.21 2.39 -16.41
CA LYS A 975 1.99 2.40 -14.95
C LYS A 975 0.85 1.44 -14.52
N ASN A 976 -0.18 1.26 -15.35
CA ASN A 976 -1.25 0.28 -15.13
C ASN A 976 -0.97 -1.01 -15.91
N GLN A 977 -0.11 -1.88 -15.36
CA GLN A 977 0.37 -3.09 -16.03
C GLN A 977 -0.76 -3.99 -16.60
N ARG A 978 -1.90 -4.11 -15.90
CA ARG A 978 -3.02 -4.98 -16.31
C ARG A 978 -3.83 -4.41 -17.47
N GLU A 979 -4.14 -3.12 -17.43
CA GLU A 979 -4.82 -2.41 -18.54
C GLU A 979 -3.93 -2.36 -19.77
N PHE A 980 -2.63 -2.15 -19.57
CA PHE A 980 -1.62 -2.23 -20.61
C PHE A 980 -1.57 -3.63 -21.25
N ALA A 981 -1.47 -4.69 -20.45
CA ALA A 981 -1.50 -6.07 -20.96
C ALA A 981 -2.79 -6.38 -21.76
N HIS A 982 -3.96 -5.96 -21.27
CA HIS A 982 -5.22 -6.15 -22.00
C HIS A 982 -5.20 -5.46 -23.37
N SER A 983 -4.70 -4.22 -23.45
CA SER A 983 -4.62 -3.48 -24.72
C SER A 983 -3.70 -4.16 -25.74
N ILE A 984 -2.57 -4.71 -25.29
CA ILE A 984 -1.60 -5.42 -26.14
C ILE A 984 -2.18 -6.76 -26.61
N VAL A 985 -2.78 -7.56 -25.72
CA VAL A 985 -3.42 -8.81 -26.12
C VAL A 985 -4.61 -8.53 -27.04
N GLY A 986 -5.39 -7.49 -26.76
CA GLY A 986 -6.53 -7.05 -27.57
C GLY A 986 -6.13 -6.66 -29.00
N ILE A 987 -5.04 -5.89 -29.19
CA ILE A 987 -4.61 -5.51 -30.54
C ILE A 987 -4.09 -6.70 -31.35
N LEU A 988 -3.47 -7.69 -30.70
CA LEU A 988 -3.09 -8.95 -31.35
C LEU A 988 -4.32 -9.73 -31.83
N VAL A 989 -5.35 -9.83 -30.98
CA VAL A 989 -6.63 -10.49 -31.31
C VAL A 989 -7.30 -9.79 -32.49
N ILE A 990 -7.37 -8.47 -32.48
CA ILE A 990 -7.95 -7.66 -33.57
C ILE A 990 -7.16 -7.87 -34.86
N SER A 991 -5.84 -7.84 -34.80
CA SER A 991 -4.97 -8.04 -35.97
C SER A 991 -5.21 -9.41 -36.60
N PHE A 992 -5.28 -10.47 -35.80
CA PHE A 992 -5.61 -11.81 -36.31
C PHE A 992 -7.04 -11.89 -36.85
N ALA A 993 -8.02 -11.29 -36.18
CA ALA A 993 -9.40 -11.27 -36.66
C ALA A 993 -9.54 -10.57 -38.02
N VAL A 994 -8.76 -9.52 -38.27
CA VAL A 994 -8.75 -8.78 -39.55
C VAL A 994 -7.99 -9.56 -40.63
N ILE A 995 -6.85 -10.17 -40.32
CA ILE A 995 -6.05 -10.96 -41.27
C ILE A 995 -6.83 -12.17 -41.79
N GLN A 996 -7.71 -12.76 -40.98
CA GLN A 996 -8.44 -13.98 -41.32
C GLN A 996 -9.31 -13.89 -42.59
N PRO A 997 -10.16 -12.86 -42.76
CA PRO A 997 -10.84 -12.59 -44.03
C PRO A 997 -9.90 -12.44 -45.23
N PHE A 998 -8.76 -11.74 -45.09
CA PHE A 998 -7.79 -11.58 -46.19
C PHE A 998 -7.19 -12.92 -46.59
N MET A 999 -6.77 -13.75 -45.63
CA MET A 999 -6.31 -15.11 -45.90
C MET A 999 -7.39 -15.93 -46.62
N ALA A 1000 -8.66 -15.76 -46.24
CA ALA A 1000 -9.78 -16.44 -46.87
C ALA A 1000 -10.07 -15.98 -48.31
N LEU A 1001 -9.64 -14.77 -48.72
CA LEU A 1001 -9.71 -14.31 -50.12
C LEU A 1001 -8.67 -15.01 -51.00
N PHE A 1002 -7.46 -15.23 -50.48
CA PHE A 1002 -6.40 -15.97 -51.17
C PHE A 1002 -6.58 -17.50 -51.12
N ARG A 1003 -7.79 -17.95 -50.79
CA ARG A 1003 -8.14 -19.37 -50.69
C ARG A 1003 -8.14 -20.01 -52.08
N CYS A 1004 -7.18 -20.90 -52.33
CA CYS A 1004 -7.05 -21.72 -53.54
C CYS A 1004 -8.29 -22.61 -53.79
N ASN A 1005 -8.44 -23.17 -54.99
CA ASN A 1005 -9.56 -24.06 -55.31
C ASN A 1005 -9.57 -25.33 -54.42
N PRO A 1006 -10.73 -25.98 -54.21
CA PRO A 1006 -10.82 -27.17 -53.35
C PRO A 1006 -9.93 -28.34 -53.79
N ASP A 1007 -9.68 -28.44 -55.10
CA ASP A 1007 -8.94 -29.54 -55.75
C ASP A 1007 -7.46 -29.17 -56.05
N ASP A 1008 -6.99 -28.05 -55.50
CA ASP A 1008 -5.63 -27.54 -55.69
C ASP A 1008 -4.64 -28.18 -54.70
N ASP A 1009 -3.46 -28.57 -55.16
CA ASP A 1009 -2.44 -29.27 -54.35
C ASP A 1009 -1.95 -28.44 -53.16
N TYR A 1010 -1.97 -27.10 -53.26
CA TYR A 1010 -1.52 -26.20 -52.18
C TYR A 1010 -2.62 -25.87 -51.15
N ARG A 1011 -3.81 -26.45 -51.30
CA ARG A 1011 -4.97 -26.23 -50.42
C ARG A 1011 -4.67 -26.51 -48.94
N PHE A 1012 -3.77 -27.44 -48.64
CA PHE A 1012 -3.41 -27.77 -47.27
C PHE A 1012 -2.73 -26.59 -46.56
N ILE A 1013 -1.88 -25.81 -47.24
CA ILE A 1013 -1.18 -24.64 -46.66
C ILE A 1013 -2.20 -23.65 -46.13
N PHE A 1014 -3.19 -23.30 -46.95
CA PHE A 1014 -4.31 -22.45 -46.53
C PHE A 1014 -5.04 -23.05 -45.33
N ASN A 1015 -5.40 -24.34 -45.35
CA ASN A 1015 -6.16 -24.95 -44.27
C ASN A 1015 -5.40 -24.93 -42.93
N TYR A 1016 -4.09 -25.16 -42.92
CA TYR A 1016 -3.26 -25.11 -41.72
C TYR A 1016 -3.05 -23.68 -41.23
N ALA A 1017 -2.70 -22.76 -42.12
CA ALA A 1017 -2.46 -21.36 -41.77
C ALA A 1017 -3.74 -20.69 -41.24
N HIS A 1018 -4.87 -20.87 -41.93
CA HIS A 1018 -6.17 -20.34 -41.52
C HIS A 1018 -6.61 -20.90 -40.16
N ALA A 1019 -6.43 -22.20 -39.94
CA ALA A 1019 -6.72 -22.81 -38.64
C ALA A 1019 -5.80 -22.27 -37.54
N PHE A 1020 -4.49 -22.19 -37.77
CA PHE A 1020 -3.52 -21.72 -36.80
C PHE A 1020 -3.81 -20.30 -36.32
N VAL A 1021 -3.94 -19.35 -37.25
CA VAL A 1021 -4.24 -17.95 -36.91
C VAL A 1021 -5.58 -17.84 -36.15
N GLY A 1022 -6.55 -18.70 -36.47
CA GLY A 1022 -7.91 -18.64 -35.92
C GLY A 1022 -7.98 -19.16 -34.50
N PHE A 1023 -7.33 -20.30 -34.24
CA PHE A 1023 -7.21 -20.84 -32.89
C PHE A 1023 -6.37 -19.93 -31.98
N SER A 1024 -5.28 -19.35 -32.50
CA SER A 1024 -4.47 -18.39 -31.75
C SER A 1024 -5.27 -17.15 -31.36
N ALA A 1025 -6.05 -16.57 -32.29
CA ALA A 1025 -6.95 -15.46 -31.98
C ALA A 1025 -7.97 -15.81 -30.89
N PHE A 1026 -8.57 -17.00 -30.97
CA PHE A 1026 -9.54 -17.47 -29.98
C PHE A 1026 -8.93 -17.60 -28.58
N ILE A 1027 -7.75 -18.22 -28.44
CA ILE A 1027 -7.08 -18.36 -27.13
C ILE A 1027 -6.72 -16.98 -26.55
N LEU A 1028 -6.13 -16.10 -27.35
CA LEU A 1028 -5.76 -14.76 -26.92
C LEU A 1028 -7.00 -13.93 -26.53
N SER A 1029 -8.14 -14.12 -27.19
CA SER A 1029 -9.38 -13.43 -26.83
C SER A 1029 -9.89 -13.81 -25.44
N ILE A 1030 -9.76 -15.08 -25.03
CA ILE A 1030 -10.13 -15.54 -23.69
C ILE A 1030 -9.23 -14.85 -22.66
N VAL A 1031 -7.92 -14.83 -22.90
CA VAL A 1031 -6.96 -14.13 -22.03
C VAL A 1031 -7.30 -12.64 -21.91
N ALA A 1032 -7.63 -11.97 -23.01
CA ALA A 1032 -8.03 -10.57 -23.00
C ALA A 1032 -9.28 -10.32 -22.13
N ILE A 1033 -10.29 -11.18 -22.20
CA ILE A 1033 -11.51 -11.09 -21.39
C ILE A 1033 -11.19 -11.29 -19.90
N PHE A 1034 -10.34 -12.25 -19.54
CA PHE A 1034 -9.91 -12.44 -18.15
C PHE A 1034 -9.13 -11.24 -17.60
N LEU A 1035 -8.28 -10.61 -18.41
CA LEU A 1035 -7.57 -9.39 -17.99
C LEU A 1035 -8.53 -8.23 -17.67
N ALA A 1036 -9.63 -8.12 -18.42
CA ALA A 1036 -10.65 -7.08 -18.20
C ALA A 1036 -11.41 -7.25 -16.86
N MET A 1037 -11.49 -8.47 -16.32
CA MET A 1037 -12.14 -8.75 -15.02
C MET A 1037 -11.48 -8.06 -13.83
N PHE A 1038 -10.22 -7.60 -13.98
CA PHE A 1038 -9.48 -6.92 -12.93
C PHE A 1038 -9.64 -5.39 -12.96
N PHE A 1039 -10.44 -4.84 -13.87
CA PHE A 1039 -10.59 -3.39 -14.01
C PHE A 1039 -11.53 -2.85 -12.94
N THR A 1040 -11.06 -1.85 -12.20
CA THR A 1040 -11.82 -1.20 -11.11
C THR A 1040 -13.08 -0.49 -11.60
N GLN A 1041 -13.14 -0.16 -12.90
CA GLN A 1041 -14.28 0.55 -13.52
C GLN A 1041 -15.58 -0.26 -13.58
N PHE A 1042 -15.51 -1.60 -13.48
CA PHE A 1042 -16.69 -2.46 -13.53
C PHE A 1042 -17.21 -2.89 -12.13
N ASN A 1043 -16.53 -2.50 -11.05
CA ASN A 1043 -16.92 -2.77 -9.65
C ASN A 1043 -17.45 -4.21 -9.40
N PHE A 1044 -16.85 -5.22 -10.04
CA PHE A 1044 -17.32 -6.60 -9.92
C PHE A 1044 -17.12 -7.10 -8.48
N GLN A 1045 -18.21 -7.53 -7.83
CA GLN A 1045 -18.12 -8.19 -6.54
C GLN A 1045 -17.61 -9.61 -6.76
N ALA A 1046 -16.40 -9.91 -6.28
CA ALA A 1046 -15.52 -11.03 -6.66
C ALA A 1046 -16.11 -12.45 -6.85
N ASN A 1047 -17.38 -12.72 -6.55
CA ASN A 1047 -17.96 -14.06 -6.50
C ASN A 1047 -18.83 -14.44 -7.71
N LYS A 1048 -19.59 -13.53 -8.33
CA LYS A 1048 -20.64 -13.92 -9.33
C LYS A 1048 -20.12 -13.93 -10.77
N GLU A 1049 -19.41 -12.88 -11.17
CA GLU A 1049 -18.93 -12.68 -12.54
C GLU A 1049 -17.79 -13.62 -12.88
N TRP A 1050 -16.88 -13.85 -11.93
CA TRP A 1050 -15.80 -14.83 -12.02
C TRP A 1050 -16.34 -16.26 -12.22
N ALA A 1051 -17.39 -16.62 -11.48
CA ALA A 1051 -18.00 -17.95 -11.58
C ALA A 1051 -18.59 -18.19 -12.99
N ILE A 1052 -19.23 -17.19 -13.59
CA ILE A 1052 -19.79 -17.28 -14.95
C ILE A 1052 -18.68 -17.52 -15.98
N LEU A 1053 -17.60 -16.73 -15.93
CA LEU A 1053 -16.51 -16.82 -16.91
C LEU A 1053 -15.72 -18.13 -16.78
N VAL A 1054 -15.46 -18.59 -15.55
CA VAL A 1054 -14.82 -19.88 -15.28
C VAL A 1054 -15.71 -21.03 -15.76
N THR A 1055 -17.01 -20.98 -15.48
CA THR A 1055 -17.98 -22.00 -15.94
C THR A 1055 -17.97 -22.13 -17.46
N TRP A 1056 -17.97 -21.00 -18.18
CA TRP A 1056 -17.88 -21.00 -19.63
C TRP A 1056 -16.55 -21.61 -20.14
N THR A 1057 -15.43 -21.23 -19.51
CA THR A 1057 -14.10 -21.72 -19.90
C THR A 1057 -13.98 -23.23 -19.69
N CYS A 1058 -14.60 -23.78 -18.64
CA CYS A 1058 -14.67 -25.22 -18.40
C CYS A 1058 -15.63 -25.95 -19.35
N TRP A 1059 -16.70 -25.30 -19.81
CA TRP A 1059 -17.65 -25.89 -20.77
C TRP A 1059 -17.02 -26.14 -22.16
N LEU A 1060 -16.10 -25.28 -22.60
CA LEU A 1060 -15.41 -25.40 -23.89
C LEU A 1060 -14.70 -26.75 -24.09
N PRO A 1061 -13.75 -27.19 -23.24
CA PRO A 1061 -13.10 -28.50 -23.41
C PRO A 1061 -14.11 -29.65 -23.29
N VAL A 1062 -15.12 -29.54 -22.44
CA VAL A 1062 -16.18 -30.56 -22.30
C VAL A 1062 -16.91 -30.78 -23.62
N ILE A 1063 -17.36 -29.70 -24.28
CA ILE A 1063 -18.07 -29.83 -25.56
C ILE A 1063 -17.15 -30.40 -26.66
N PHE A 1064 -15.87 -29.99 -26.71
CA PHE A 1064 -14.90 -30.57 -27.65
C PHE A 1064 -14.73 -32.08 -27.42
N ILE A 1065 -14.59 -32.52 -26.16
CA ILE A 1065 -14.47 -33.94 -25.80
C ILE A 1065 -15.72 -34.71 -26.23
N ILE A 1066 -16.92 -34.16 -25.98
CA ILE A 1066 -18.19 -34.79 -26.41
C ILE A 1066 -18.20 -34.99 -27.94
N PHE A 1067 -17.82 -33.98 -28.72
CA PHE A 1067 -17.77 -34.10 -30.18
C PHE A 1067 -16.72 -35.13 -30.65
N GLU A 1068 -15.53 -35.20 -30.04
CA GLU A 1068 -14.52 -36.20 -30.36
C GLU A 1068 -14.98 -37.63 -29.99
N ILE A 1069 -15.67 -37.81 -28.86
CA ILE A 1069 -16.26 -39.10 -28.46
C ILE A 1069 -17.32 -39.53 -29.47
N ILE A 1070 -18.19 -38.62 -29.92
CA ILE A 1070 -19.20 -38.92 -30.95
C ILE A 1070 -18.52 -39.31 -32.26
N GLU A 1071 -17.47 -38.58 -32.69
CA GLU A 1071 -16.73 -38.94 -33.91
C GLU A 1071 -16.13 -40.35 -33.81
N TYR A 1072 -15.40 -40.62 -32.72
CA TYR A 1072 -14.75 -41.90 -32.48
C TYR A 1072 -15.75 -43.06 -32.38
N TYR A 1073 -16.84 -42.89 -31.63
CA TYR A 1073 -17.87 -43.91 -31.45
C TYR A 1073 -18.50 -44.31 -32.78
N PHE A 1074 -18.95 -43.34 -33.59
CA PHE A 1074 -19.60 -43.64 -34.86
C PHE A 1074 -18.61 -44.14 -35.92
N GLU A 1075 -17.36 -43.66 -35.95
CA GLU A 1075 -16.33 -44.23 -36.84
C GLU A 1075 -16.07 -45.71 -36.51
N LYS A 1076 -15.93 -46.05 -35.22
CA LYS A 1076 -15.76 -47.43 -34.78
C LYS A 1076 -16.99 -48.29 -35.08
N HIS A 1077 -18.20 -47.78 -34.83
CA HIS A 1077 -19.44 -48.50 -35.07
C HIS A 1077 -19.66 -48.80 -36.56
N ILE A 1078 -19.49 -47.80 -37.44
CA ILE A 1078 -19.62 -47.98 -38.89
C ILE A 1078 -18.58 -48.97 -39.40
N ASN A 1079 -17.33 -48.90 -38.91
CA ASN A 1079 -16.29 -49.86 -39.32
C ASN A 1079 -16.64 -51.29 -38.90
N ASN A 1080 -17.11 -51.50 -37.67
CA ASN A 1080 -17.52 -52.82 -37.17
C ASN A 1080 -18.68 -53.40 -37.97
N GLU A 1081 -19.72 -52.61 -38.25
CA GLU A 1081 -20.87 -53.01 -39.08
C GLU A 1081 -20.44 -53.35 -40.53
N LYS A 1082 -19.51 -52.58 -41.10
CA LYS A 1082 -18.92 -52.87 -42.41
C LYS A 1082 -18.22 -54.23 -42.39
N THR A 1083 -17.32 -54.51 -41.44
CA THR A 1083 -16.66 -55.83 -41.31
C THR A 1083 -17.65 -56.97 -41.14
N ASN A 1084 -18.65 -56.83 -40.27
CA ASN A 1084 -19.67 -57.86 -40.06
C ASN A 1084 -20.53 -58.11 -41.32
N SER A 1085 -20.76 -57.08 -42.13
CA SER A 1085 -21.51 -57.20 -43.39
C SER A 1085 -20.68 -57.84 -44.52
N TYR A 1086 -19.34 -57.76 -44.49
CA TYR A 1086 -18.46 -58.43 -45.46
C TYR A 1086 -18.33 -59.92 -45.15
N ASP A 1087 -18.19 -60.30 -43.88
CA ASP A 1087 -18.12 -61.71 -43.43
C ASP A 1087 -19.40 -62.51 -43.74
N MET A 1088 -20.54 -61.84 -43.91
CA MET A 1088 -21.85 -62.48 -44.18
C MET A 1088 -22.23 -62.52 -45.67
N ASN A 1089 -21.50 -61.84 -46.55
CA ASN A 1089 -21.83 -61.69 -47.98
C ASN A 1089 -21.00 -62.55 -48.94
N ASP A 1090 -20.14 -63.44 -48.42
CA ASP A 1090 -19.31 -64.36 -49.20
C ASP A 1090 -20.11 -65.49 -49.89
N ARG A 1091 -21.43 -65.30 -50.08
CA ARG A 1091 -22.31 -66.27 -50.72
C ARG A 1091 -23.25 -65.76 -51.82
N HIS A 1092 -23.48 -64.46 -52.07
CA HIS A 1092 -24.17 -63.98 -53.29
C HIS A 1092 -23.92 -62.47 -53.55
N GLY A 1093 -23.62 -62.11 -54.80
CA GLY A 1093 -23.06 -60.82 -55.22
C GLY A 1093 -23.99 -59.60 -55.24
N THR A 1094 -24.58 -59.22 -54.10
CA THR A 1094 -25.36 -57.97 -53.93
C THR A 1094 -24.96 -57.17 -52.67
N GLY A 1095 -23.67 -57.15 -52.33
CA GLY A 1095 -23.19 -56.65 -51.04
C GLY A 1095 -23.00 -55.13 -50.90
N THR A 1096 -22.77 -54.41 -52.01
CA THR A 1096 -22.42 -52.97 -52.02
C THR A 1096 -23.59 -52.05 -51.63
N THR A 1097 -24.81 -52.31 -52.13
CA THR A 1097 -25.98 -51.46 -51.85
C THR A 1097 -26.45 -51.50 -50.39
N LYS A 1098 -26.20 -52.61 -49.66
CA LYS A 1098 -26.58 -52.78 -48.25
C LYS A 1098 -25.62 -52.09 -47.28
N THR A 1099 -24.33 -52.06 -47.59
CA THR A 1099 -23.31 -51.35 -46.80
C THR A 1099 -23.46 -49.83 -46.95
N ASP A 1100 -23.76 -49.34 -48.16
CA ASP A 1100 -24.03 -47.92 -48.42
C ASP A 1100 -25.29 -47.40 -47.68
N THR A 1101 -26.32 -48.24 -47.56
CA THR A 1101 -27.55 -47.87 -46.82
C THR A 1101 -27.33 -47.82 -45.31
N ILE A 1102 -26.53 -48.73 -44.74
CA ILE A 1102 -26.16 -48.70 -43.32
C ILE A 1102 -25.33 -47.44 -43.00
N GLU A 1103 -24.32 -47.15 -43.82
CA GLU A 1103 -23.47 -45.96 -43.64
C GLU A 1103 -24.27 -44.65 -43.75
N SER A 1104 -25.20 -44.55 -44.70
CA SER A 1104 -26.11 -43.40 -44.85
C SER A 1104 -26.98 -43.18 -43.59
N LYS A 1105 -27.57 -44.25 -43.06
CA LYS A 1105 -28.44 -44.19 -41.88
C LYS A 1105 -27.66 -43.78 -40.62
N GLU A 1106 -26.51 -44.39 -40.37
CA GLU A 1106 -25.65 -44.05 -39.23
C GLU A 1106 -25.09 -42.63 -39.32
N ASN A 1107 -24.70 -42.17 -40.51
CA ASN A 1107 -24.26 -40.79 -40.72
C ASN A 1107 -25.39 -39.76 -40.50
N ALA A 1108 -26.64 -40.10 -40.84
CA ALA A 1108 -27.80 -39.27 -40.54
C ALA A 1108 -28.06 -39.17 -39.02
N THR A 1109 -27.96 -40.28 -38.29
CA THR A 1109 -28.08 -40.33 -36.83
C THR A 1109 -26.97 -39.52 -36.15
N LYS A 1110 -25.71 -39.76 -36.55
CA LYS A 1110 -24.53 -38.99 -36.12
C LYS A 1110 -24.73 -37.49 -36.32
N SER A 1111 -25.23 -37.08 -37.50
CA SER A 1111 -25.50 -35.68 -37.78
C SER A 1111 -26.59 -35.08 -36.87
N ARG A 1112 -27.65 -35.83 -36.53
CA ARG A 1112 -28.71 -35.36 -35.62
C ARG A 1112 -28.19 -35.16 -34.21
N ILE A 1113 -27.44 -36.12 -33.68
CA ILE A 1113 -26.84 -36.05 -32.34
C ILE A 1113 -25.87 -34.86 -32.24
N LYS A 1114 -24.97 -34.71 -33.22
CA LYS A 1114 -24.07 -33.55 -33.29
C LYS A 1114 -24.84 -32.23 -33.29
N SER A 1115 -25.91 -32.12 -34.09
CA SER A 1115 -26.73 -30.91 -34.18
C SER A 1115 -27.40 -30.56 -32.85
N PHE A 1116 -27.86 -31.57 -32.10
CA PHE A 1116 -28.38 -31.39 -30.75
C PHE A 1116 -27.33 -30.79 -29.80
N PHE A 1117 -26.12 -31.35 -29.75
CA PHE A 1117 -25.05 -30.83 -28.90
C PHE A 1117 -24.56 -29.44 -29.34
N LEU A 1118 -24.59 -29.12 -30.64
CA LEU A 1118 -24.30 -27.78 -31.13
C LEU A 1118 -25.36 -26.77 -30.64
N LEU A 1119 -26.65 -27.15 -30.63
CA LEU A 1119 -27.72 -26.32 -30.10
C LEU A 1119 -27.57 -26.12 -28.58
N VAL A 1120 -27.27 -27.19 -27.83
CA VAL A 1120 -27.00 -27.12 -26.38
C VAL A 1120 -25.82 -26.17 -26.10
N HIS A 1121 -24.73 -26.28 -26.86
CA HIS A 1121 -23.60 -25.37 -26.75
C HIS A 1121 -24.01 -23.91 -26.99
N PHE A 1122 -24.78 -23.65 -28.05
CA PHE A 1122 -25.26 -22.30 -28.35
C PHE A 1122 -26.12 -21.72 -27.22
N ILE A 1123 -27.04 -22.51 -26.66
CA ILE A 1123 -27.91 -22.09 -25.54
C ILE A 1123 -27.07 -21.75 -24.30
N ILE A 1124 -26.11 -22.61 -23.93
CA ILE A 1124 -25.25 -22.37 -22.76
C ILE A 1124 -24.34 -21.17 -22.98
N ALA A 1125 -23.70 -21.06 -24.16
CA ALA A 1125 -22.85 -19.94 -24.53
C ALA A 1125 -23.61 -18.62 -24.46
N PHE A 1126 -24.80 -18.59 -25.06
CA PHE A 1126 -25.66 -17.41 -25.08
C PHE A 1126 -26.18 -17.06 -23.68
N GLY A 1127 -26.64 -18.05 -22.91
CA GLY A 1127 -27.17 -17.82 -21.56
C GLY A 1127 -26.11 -17.27 -20.59
N LEU A 1128 -24.91 -17.86 -20.57
CA LEU A 1128 -23.81 -17.37 -19.73
C LEU A 1128 -23.32 -15.99 -20.21
N SER A 1129 -23.24 -15.77 -21.52
CA SER A 1129 -22.88 -14.45 -22.06
C SER A 1129 -23.93 -13.39 -21.72
N LEU A 1130 -25.22 -13.73 -21.81
CA LEU A 1130 -26.32 -12.81 -21.50
C LEU A 1130 -26.28 -12.38 -20.03
N ALA A 1131 -26.02 -13.33 -19.11
CA ALA A 1131 -25.82 -13.01 -17.71
C ALA A 1131 -24.64 -12.03 -17.52
N LEU A 1132 -23.50 -12.29 -18.16
CA LEU A 1132 -22.33 -11.41 -18.07
C LEU A 1132 -22.58 -10.02 -18.70
N MET A 1133 -23.29 -9.96 -19.83
CA MET A 1133 -23.67 -8.71 -20.50
C MET A 1133 -24.63 -7.87 -19.66
N ILE A 1134 -25.62 -8.50 -19.00
CA ILE A 1134 -26.52 -7.81 -18.06
C ILE A 1134 -25.74 -7.24 -16.88
N LEU A 1135 -24.80 -8.01 -16.32
CA LEU A 1135 -23.97 -7.56 -15.20
C LEU A 1135 -23.07 -6.38 -15.61
N ILE A 1136 -22.48 -6.40 -16.81
CA ILE A 1136 -21.70 -5.27 -17.36
C ILE A 1136 -22.58 -4.05 -17.64
N GLY A 1137 -23.85 -4.24 -17.97
CA GLY A 1137 -24.80 -3.13 -18.14
C GLY A 1137 -25.28 -2.53 -16.82
N GLN A 1138 -25.26 -3.30 -15.72
CA GLN A 1138 -25.69 -2.89 -14.38
C GLN A 1138 -24.57 -2.26 -13.55
N ALA A 1139 -23.33 -2.76 -13.68
CA ALA A 1139 -22.12 -2.00 -13.36
C ALA A 1139 -22.07 -0.76 -14.25
#